data_AF-A0A970BJD5-F1
#
_entry.id   AF-A0A970BJD5-F1
#
_cell.length_a   1.000
_cell.length_b   1.000
_cell.length_c   1.000
_cell.angle_alpha   90.00
_cell.angle_beta   90.00
_cell.angle_gamma   90.00
#
_symmetry.space_group_name_H-M   'P 1'
#
loop_
_entity.id
_entity.type
_entity.pdbx_description
1 polymer ?
#
loop_
_entity_poly.entity_id
_entity_poly.type
_entity_poly.pdbx_seq_one_letter_code
_entity_poly.pdbx_strand_id
1 'polypeptide(L)'
;AREAGSSSRSVFQFLGENEAIKNFLNDENKFLNRETITAEYLWDYVVSDFNDNVSKYGAVTERYNSYRLRVEHESPVHLAVFKSVLLLNALNNIANNEFVTPSEENIRQLYMGTSTEYQVDDILTWFNENSVIQRAPGGMYSIQFSALPPKEIEEIRNSLVLTDFKTTAQVINFGTVGTEEFKKYLTNVARPFSFQFYSVEVNEYTLLNKIENGRKTAKDYELFFAIMLACNADELNTLKDVARRNSSEERFKTTTFIVFDSLLTDTNYNRFIEYQANSKCAQLHGFADQQQSHSKLASDILKEWIKEIRRGVCEIYINGQVMNVSALKLPPFVNSEIAPAIFSSGPESLELIKIRFSKTYWNKALVKDTVKKVFLYNTKKDISDQCKSPALHIPFLLQDSVNDDLTWKTDVDPEHPLYKVCQFVEKKIKYADKSNTFNLAEKFIELTRPPYGLFQSYAGMGMLAFALRPYINKIFDLNGKPREVLHLGEDVVEVFKSWEDGKISQKVTFRFETPEEGKLCKLFIKIFNLTSYNGITEISSLKNARWVMTHSYIPDKKYPFWSLNYLPDDVAKPELKSLAEKINLICIEIGSSNPNLFSETLDGLNIFEFELKNLVNTPNNFRKGFLNFLQKEETVKLKENEFDSAFQYITKHLQSEVGIWNEAEVHTALLRWRLSTTPEVHSEEPLSDPTQAPSVVHPPSPFSEQRKKKALDKVNSINEVHEAKDILQRLVNLGYDSILDIILNN
;
A
#
# COMPACT_ATOMS: atom_id res chain seq x y z
N ALA A 1 36.81 -42.19 -25.56
CA ALA A 1 36.92 -43.60 -26.02
C ALA A 1 35.56 -44.30 -26.08
N ARG A 2 34.92 -44.65 -24.95
CA ARG A 2 33.61 -45.36 -24.93
C ARG A 2 32.47 -44.66 -25.68
N GLU A 3 32.38 -43.34 -25.55
CA GLU A 3 31.31 -42.51 -26.13
C GLU A 3 31.55 -42.15 -27.61
N ALA A 4 32.80 -42.16 -28.07
CA ALA A 4 33.19 -41.71 -29.41
C ALA A 4 33.05 -42.80 -30.52
N GLY A 5 32.35 -43.90 -30.23
CA GLY A 5 32.02 -44.92 -31.25
C GLY A 5 33.01 -46.09 -31.40
N SER A 6 34.00 -46.22 -30.52
CA SER A 6 34.84 -47.43 -30.48
C SER A 6 34.94 -47.96 -29.06
N SER A 7 34.15 -48.99 -28.76
CA SER A 7 34.25 -49.76 -27.51
C SER A 7 35.51 -50.64 -27.45
N SER A 8 36.40 -50.59 -28.45
CA SER A 8 37.55 -51.48 -28.60
C SER A 8 38.93 -50.80 -28.58
N ARG A 9 39.03 -49.46 -28.70
CA ARG A 9 40.33 -48.77 -28.68
C ARG A 9 40.79 -48.40 -27.27
N SER A 10 41.87 -49.03 -26.82
CA SER A 10 42.54 -48.71 -25.54
C SER A 10 43.51 -47.53 -25.69
N VAL A 11 43.87 -46.88 -24.58
CA VAL A 11 44.94 -45.85 -24.56
C VAL A 11 46.25 -46.38 -25.15
N PHE A 12 46.54 -47.68 -25.00
CA PHE A 12 47.72 -48.31 -25.59
C PHE A 12 47.65 -48.40 -27.11
N GLN A 13 46.46 -48.53 -27.68
CA GLN A 13 46.26 -48.53 -29.13
C GLN A 13 46.50 -47.13 -29.71
N PHE A 14 46.01 -46.07 -29.03
CA PHE A 14 46.34 -44.70 -29.38
C PHE A 14 47.84 -44.42 -29.34
N LEU A 15 48.54 -44.87 -28.29
CA LEU A 15 49.99 -44.68 -28.16
C LEU A 15 50.79 -45.49 -29.19
N GLY A 16 50.33 -46.69 -29.56
CA GLY A 16 51.03 -47.62 -30.45
C GLY A 16 50.80 -47.39 -31.95
N GLU A 17 49.60 -46.96 -32.35
CA GLU A 17 49.20 -46.78 -33.76
C GLU A 17 49.33 -45.33 -34.24
N ASN A 18 49.56 -44.36 -33.35
CA ASN A 18 49.74 -42.97 -33.72
C ASN A 18 51.20 -42.69 -34.13
N GLU A 19 51.45 -42.58 -35.43
CA GLU A 19 52.79 -42.28 -35.97
C GLU A 19 53.35 -40.96 -35.44
N ALA A 20 52.51 -39.94 -35.17
CA ALA A 20 52.97 -38.67 -34.62
C ALA A 20 53.52 -38.82 -33.19
N ILE A 21 52.94 -39.71 -32.38
CA ILE A 21 53.46 -40.03 -31.04
C ILE A 21 54.76 -40.82 -31.15
N LYS A 22 54.83 -41.78 -32.07
CA LYS A 22 56.08 -42.53 -32.31
C LYS A 22 57.21 -41.61 -32.75
N ASN A 23 56.93 -40.66 -33.64
CA ASN A 23 57.88 -39.64 -34.07
C ASN A 23 58.27 -38.69 -32.93
N PHE A 24 57.31 -38.29 -32.09
CA PHE A 24 57.58 -37.49 -30.89
C PHE A 24 58.54 -38.20 -29.93
N LEU A 25 58.31 -39.49 -29.64
CA LEU A 25 59.13 -40.28 -28.72
C LEU A 25 60.54 -40.56 -29.27
N ASN A 26 60.70 -40.58 -30.59
CA ASN A 26 61.99 -40.79 -31.26
C ASN A 26 62.78 -39.48 -31.49
N ASP A 27 62.22 -38.31 -31.14
CA ASP A 27 62.86 -37.01 -31.34
C ASP A 27 63.68 -36.62 -30.09
N GLU A 28 65.01 -36.74 -30.21
CA GLU A 28 65.93 -36.38 -29.13
C GLU A 28 65.82 -34.91 -28.72
N ASN A 29 65.47 -34.00 -29.63
CA ASN A 29 65.34 -32.58 -29.29
C ASN A 29 64.13 -32.35 -28.39
N LYS A 30 63.00 -33.02 -28.67
CA LYS A 30 61.79 -32.93 -27.84
C LYS A 30 62.03 -33.49 -26.44
N PHE A 31 62.78 -34.59 -26.35
CA PHE A 31 63.21 -35.15 -25.07
C PHE A 31 64.10 -34.18 -24.28
N LEU A 32 65.11 -33.58 -24.92
CA LEU A 32 65.99 -32.60 -24.29
C LEU A 32 65.24 -31.34 -23.82
N ASN A 33 64.27 -30.88 -24.61
CA ASN A 33 63.41 -29.75 -24.31
C ASN A 33 62.32 -30.06 -23.28
N ARG A 34 62.21 -31.31 -22.82
CA ARG A 34 61.17 -31.79 -21.89
C ARG A 34 59.76 -31.50 -22.39
N GLU A 35 59.56 -31.59 -23.69
CA GLU A 35 58.24 -31.42 -24.28
C GLU A 35 57.31 -32.57 -23.84
N THR A 36 56.02 -32.30 -23.85
CA THR A 36 54.98 -33.27 -23.49
C THR A 36 54.03 -33.50 -24.65
N ILE A 37 53.45 -34.69 -24.73
CA ILE A 37 52.36 -34.97 -25.68
C ILE A 37 51.13 -34.18 -25.24
N THR A 38 50.64 -33.33 -26.14
CA THR A 38 49.49 -32.44 -25.94
C THR A 38 48.24 -32.95 -26.68
N ALA A 39 47.09 -32.34 -26.40
CA ALA A 39 45.79 -32.86 -26.84
C ALA A 39 45.58 -32.87 -28.38
N GLU A 40 46.34 -32.09 -29.15
CA GLU A 40 46.27 -32.10 -30.61
C GLU A 40 46.74 -33.42 -31.24
N TYR A 41 47.64 -34.16 -30.58
CA TYR A 41 48.03 -35.50 -31.03
C TYR A 41 46.85 -36.46 -30.97
N LEU A 42 45.95 -36.28 -30.00
CA LEU A 42 44.71 -37.04 -29.91
C LEU A 42 43.73 -36.64 -30.99
N TRP A 43 43.60 -35.34 -31.28
CA TRP A 43 42.81 -34.85 -32.41
C TRP A 43 43.24 -35.49 -33.73
N ASP A 44 44.55 -35.48 -34.05
CA ASP A 44 45.08 -36.02 -35.30
C ASP A 44 44.81 -37.53 -35.47
N TYR A 45 44.71 -38.26 -34.36
CA TYR A 45 44.35 -39.68 -34.37
C TYR A 45 42.86 -39.93 -34.62
N VAL A 46 41.97 -39.07 -34.12
CA VAL A 46 40.51 -39.29 -34.17
C VAL A 46 39.80 -38.54 -35.30
N VAL A 47 40.47 -37.58 -35.95
CA VAL A 47 39.83 -36.70 -36.95
C VAL A 47 39.29 -37.46 -38.17
N SER A 48 39.93 -38.56 -38.59
CA SER A 48 39.41 -39.41 -39.67
C SER A 48 38.05 -40.02 -39.29
N ASP A 49 37.95 -40.53 -38.07
CA ASP A 49 36.72 -41.14 -37.55
C ASP A 49 35.61 -40.07 -37.37
N PHE A 50 36.00 -38.84 -37.03
CA PHE A 50 35.07 -37.71 -36.97
C PHE A 50 34.53 -37.35 -38.36
N ASN A 51 35.35 -37.40 -39.41
CA ASN A 51 34.91 -37.18 -40.78
C ASN A 51 33.93 -38.26 -41.26
N ASP A 52 34.09 -39.51 -40.80
CA ASP A 52 33.19 -40.61 -41.15
C ASP A 52 31.81 -40.50 -40.46
N ASN A 53 31.71 -39.75 -39.36
CA ASN A 53 30.46 -39.52 -38.63
C ASN A 53 30.04 -38.04 -38.64
N VAL A 54 29.72 -37.56 -39.85
CA VAL A 54 29.23 -36.20 -40.11
C VAL A 54 28.03 -35.82 -39.25
N SER A 55 27.16 -36.78 -38.91
CA SER A 55 25.97 -36.53 -38.10
C SER A 55 26.28 -36.06 -36.67
N LYS A 56 27.42 -36.49 -36.09
CA LYS A 56 27.83 -36.12 -34.72
C LYS A 56 28.92 -35.05 -34.66
N TYR A 57 29.81 -35.02 -35.66
CA TYR A 57 31.01 -34.17 -35.62
C TYR A 57 31.11 -33.19 -36.80
N GLY A 58 30.14 -33.18 -37.72
CA GLY A 58 30.19 -32.41 -38.96
C GLY A 58 30.53 -30.93 -38.77
N ALA A 59 29.93 -30.25 -37.79
CA ALA A 59 30.22 -28.83 -37.55
C ALA A 59 31.66 -28.58 -37.07
N VAL A 60 32.22 -29.53 -36.31
CA VAL A 60 33.59 -29.47 -35.78
C VAL A 60 34.61 -29.76 -36.91
N THR A 61 34.35 -30.78 -37.73
CA THR A 61 35.22 -31.10 -38.87
C THR A 61 35.14 -30.07 -39.99
N GLU A 62 33.96 -29.49 -40.25
CA GLU A 62 33.79 -28.38 -41.20
C GLU A 62 34.54 -27.13 -40.72
N ARG A 63 34.46 -26.79 -39.43
CA ARG A 63 35.23 -25.68 -38.86
C ARG A 63 36.73 -25.90 -39.02
N TYR A 64 37.20 -27.12 -38.71
CA TYR A 64 38.60 -27.48 -38.92
C TYR A 64 39.02 -27.28 -40.38
N ASN A 65 38.29 -27.86 -41.32
CA ASN A 65 38.63 -27.79 -42.74
C ASN A 65 38.60 -26.36 -43.29
N SER A 66 37.67 -25.54 -42.82
CA SER A 66 37.51 -24.14 -43.25
C SER A 66 38.64 -23.22 -42.78
N TYR A 67 39.19 -23.47 -41.59
CA TYR A 67 40.14 -22.55 -40.95
C TYR A 67 41.56 -23.11 -40.77
N ARG A 68 41.80 -24.43 -40.95
CA ARG A 68 43.10 -25.07 -40.66
C ARG A 68 44.28 -24.37 -41.31
N LEU A 69 44.18 -24.02 -42.60
CA LEU A 69 45.28 -23.39 -43.34
C LEU A 69 45.59 -21.98 -42.82
N ARG A 70 44.54 -21.23 -42.47
CA ARG A 70 44.69 -19.87 -41.91
C ARG A 70 45.33 -19.92 -40.52
N VAL A 71 44.89 -20.85 -39.68
CA VAL A 71 45.43 -21.02 -38.33
C VAL A 71 46.87 -21.55 -38.37
N GLU A 72 47.16 -22.49 -39.26
CA GLU A 72 48.50 -23.03 -39.47
C GLU A 72 49.50 -21.98 -39.97
N HIS A 73 49.05 -21.06 -40.83
CA HIS A 73 49.87 -19.94 -41.30
C HIS A 73 50.24 -18.97 -40.16
N GLU A 74 49.41 -18.84 -39.12
CA GLU A 74 49.70 -17.98 -37.97
C GLU A 74 50.86 -18.57 -37.15
N SER A 75 50.70 -19.78 -36.61
CA SER A 75 51.82 -20.58 -36.09
C SER A 75 51.43 -22.04 -35.82
N PRO A 76 52.40 -22.96 -35.71
CA PRO A 76 52.13 -24.35 -35.29
C PRO A 76 51.45 -24.44 -33.92
N VAL A 77 51.74 -23.49 -33.02
CA VAL A 77 51.15 -23.42 -31.67
C VAL A 77 49.67 -23.04 -31.75
N HIS A 78 49.29 -22.09 -32.62
CA HIS A 78 47.88 -21.76 -32.87
C HIS A 78 47.12 -22.98 -33.41
N LEU A 79 47.73 -23.75 -34.31
CA LEU A 79 47.10 -24.96 -34.86
C LEU A 79 46.89 -26.03 -33.77
N ALA A 80 47.86 -26.20 -32.86
CA ALA A 80 47.73 -27.13 -31.73
C ALA A 80 46.53 -26.74 -30.84
N VAL A 81 46.47 -25.48 -30.40
CA VAL A 81 45.36 -25.00 -29.54
C VAL A 81 44.03 -25.11 -30.28
N PHE A 82 43.96 -24.78 -31.58
CA PHE A 82 42.75 -24.91 -32.38
C PHE A 82 42.23 -26.35 -32.42
N LYS A 83 43.10 -27.32 -32.70
CA LYS A 83 42.78 -28.76 -32.68
C LYS A 83 42.25 -29.20 -31.31
N SER A 84 42.85 -28.71 -30.23
CA SER A 84 42.43 -29.01 -28.86
C SER A 84 41.05 -28.44 -28.51
N VAL A 85 40.75 -27.19 -28.93
CA VAL A 85 39.41 -26.60 -28.76
C VAL A 85 38.36 -27.38 -29.55
N LEU A 86 38.68 -27.78 -30.78
CA LEU A 86 37.80 -28.62 -31.60
C LEU A 86 37.56 -29.99 -30.96
N LEU A 87 38.59 -30.60 -30.37
CA LEU A 87 38.49 -31.85 -29.64
C LEU A 87 37.55 -31.73 -28.43
N LEU A 88 37.69 -30.67 -27.62
CA LEU A 88 36.77 -30.40 -26.51
C LEU A 88 35.33 -30.23 -27.01
N ASN A 89 35.12 -29.53 -28.13
CA ASN A 89 33.80 -29.39 -28.74
C ASN A 89 33.21 -30.74 -29.18
N ALA A 90 34.01 -31.59 -29.84
CA ALA A 90 33.59 -32.93 -30.25
C ALA A 90 33.24 -33.82 -29.04
N LEU A 91 34.05 -33.75 -27.97
CA LEU A 91 33.85 -34.53 -26.76
C LEU A 91 32.65 -34.02 -25.95
N ASN A 92 32.48 -32.71 -25.80
CA ASN A 92 31.36 -32.10 -25.09
C ASN A 92 30.00 -32.42 -25.73
N ASN A 93 29.97 -32.69 -27.05
CA ASN A 93 28.75 -33.11 -27.74
C ASN A 93 28.29 -34.52 -27.37
N ILE A 94 29.14 -35.31 -26.68
CA ILE A 94 28.84 -36.72 -26.40
C ILE A 94 28.98 -37.04 -24.91
N ALA A 95 30.01 -36.51 -24.26
CA ALA A 95 30.19 -36.58 -22.83
C ALA A 95 29.58 -35.31 -22.21
N ASN A 96 28.38 -35.44 -21.63
CA ASN A 96 27.77 -34.43 -20.77
C ASN A 96 28.58 -34.27 -19.46
N ASN A 97 29.83 -33.81 -19.56
CA ASN A 97 30.79 -33.73 -18.47
C ASN A 97 31.51 -32.36 -18.50
N GLU A 98 31.58 -31.71 -17.34
CA GLU A 98 32.15 -30.38 -17.18
C GLU A 98 33.64 -30.27 -17.56
N PHE A 99 34.42 -31.36 -17.45
CA PHE A 99 35.86 -31.37 -17.78
C PHE A 99 36.17 -31.37 -19.27
N VAL A 100 35.18 -31.68 -20.13
CA VAL A 100 35.35 -31.63 -21.59
C VAL A 100 34.67 -30.42 -22.22
N THR A 101 34.05 -29.57 -21.40
CA THR A 101 33.44 -28.33 -21.85
C THR A 101 34.50 -27.40 -22.42
N PRO A 102 34.33 -26.78 -23.62
CA PRO A 102 35.34 -25.92 -24.23
C PRO A 102 35.39 -24.52 -23.57
N SER A 103 35.63 -24.47 -22.25
CA SER A 103 35.81 -23.24 -21.48
C SER A 103 37.27 -22.78 -21.50
N GLU A 104 37.52 -21.48 -21.31
CA GLU A 104 38.88 -20.92 -21.13
C GLU A 104 39.68 -21.70 -20.10
N GLU A 105 39.05 -22.04 -18.98
CA GLU A 105 39.68 -22.82 -17.91
C GLU A 105 40.12 -24.21 -18.39
N ASN A 106 39.23 -24.98 -19.02
CA ASN A 106 39.58 -26.31 -19.49
C ASN A 106 40.61 -26.27 -20.62
N ILE A 107 40.55 -25.26 -21.50
CA ILE A 107 41.53 -25.10 -22.58
C ILE A 107 42.92 -24.77 -22.01
N ARG A 108 43.01 -23.90 -20.98
CA ARG A 108 44.26 -23.65 -20.26
C ARG A 108 44.81 -24.92 -19.61
N GLN A 109 43.94 -25.70 -18.96
CA GLN A 109 44.33 -26.94 -18.29
C GLN A 109 44.94 -27.97 -19.26
N LEU A 110 44.54 -28.00 -20.53
CA LEU A 110 45.16 -28.89 -21.54
C LEU A 110 46.63 -28.61 -21.81
N TYR A 111 47.09 -27.39 -21.51
CA TYR A 111 48.46 -26.92 -21.80
C TYR A 111 49.26 -26.58 -20.55
N MET A 112 48.73 -26.83 -19.35
CA MET A 112 49.42 -26.58 -18.09
C MET A 112 50.72 -27.40 -18.02
N GLY A 113 51.84 -26.74 -17.72
CA GLY A 113 53.17 -27.34 -17.67
C GLY A 113 53.85 -27.51 -19.03
N THR A 114 53.26 -26.99 -20.12
CA THR A 114 53.83 -27.07 -21.48
C THR A 114 54.40 -25.72 -21.93
N SER A 115 55.24 -25.71 -22.96
CA SER A 115 55.75 -24.47 -23.56
C SER A 115 54.65 -23.55 -24.16
N THR A 116 53.47 -24.11 -24.41
CA THR A 116 52.30 -23.40 -24.95
C THR A 116 51.49 -22.69 -23.87
N GLU A 117 51.63 -23.06 -22.58
CA GLU A 117 50.80 -22.57 -21.46
C GLU A 117 50.60 -21.05 -21.48
N TYR A 118 51.69 -20.31 -21.62
CA TYR A 118 51.70 -18.85 -21.55
C TYR A 118 51.11 -18.15 -22.78
N GLN A 119 50.92 -18.87 -23.89
CA GLN A 119 50.41 -18.33 -25.16
C GLN A 119 48.92 -18.62 -25.35
N VAL A 120 48.32 -19.50 -24.55
CA VAL A 120 46.94 -19.97 -24.74
C VAL A 120 45.94 -18.79 -24.74
N ASP A 121 46.08 -17.84 -23.81
CA ASP A 121 45.14 -16.72 -23.69
C ASP A 121 45.18 -15.77 -24.90
N ASP A 122 46.38 -15.45 -25.38
CA ASP A 122 46.59 -14.62 -26.56
C ASP A 122 46.03 -15.31 -27.81
N ILE A 123 46.25 -16.62 -27.94
CA ILE A 123 45.72 -17.43 -29.04
C ILE A 123 44.18 -17.46 -29.00
N LEU A 124 43.58 -17.61 -27.82
CA LEU A 124 42.12 -17.61 -27.66
C LEU A 124 41.52 -16.25 -28.01
N THR A 125 42.18 -15.16 -27.62
CA THR A 125 41.80 -13.81 -28.03
C THR A 125 41.91 -13.65 -29.55
N TRP A 126 42.99 -14.15 -30.15
CA TRP A 126 43.16 -14.14 -31.61
C TRP A 126 42.06 -14.92 -32.33
N PHE A 127 41.67 -16.11 -31.84
CA PHE A 127 40.55 -16.87 -32.43
C PHE A 127 39.25 -16.08 -32.41
N ASN A 128 38.98 -15.40 -31.29
CA ASN A 128 37.79 -14.60 -31.11
C ASN A 128 37.76 -13.38 -32.04
N GLU A 129 38.87 -12.64 -32.13
CA GLU A 129 39.01 -11.45 -32.98
C GLU A 129 38.96 -11.80 -34.48
N ASN A 130 39.54 -12.94 -34.87
CA ASN A 130 39.60 -13.38 -36.26
C ASN A 130 38.41 -14.23 -36.71
N SER A 131 37.40 -14.39 -35.84
CA SER A 131 36.20 -15.21 -36.07
C SER A 131 36.49 -16.68 -36.43
N VAL A 132 37.62 -17.21 -35.92
CA VAL A 132 37.98 -18.64 -36.09
C VAL A 132 37.09 -19.49 -35.19
N ILE A 133 37.08 -19.18 -33.88
CA ILE A 133 36.11 -19.67 -32.91
C ILE A 133 35.77 -18.50 -32.00
N GLN A 134 34.48 -18.12 -31.97
CA GLN A 134 34.03 -16.99 -31.19
C GLN A 134 33.92 -17.36 -29.70
N ARG A 135 34.31 -16.41 -28.84
CA ARG A 135 34.11 -16.50 -27.39
C ARG A 135 32.67 -16.13 -27.04
N ALA A 136 31.88 -17.13 -26.66
CA ALA A 136 30.55 -16.99 -26.10
C ALA A 136 30.58 -16.53 -24.62
N PRO A 137 29.46 -15.98 -24.09
CA PRO A 137 29.33 -15.62 -22.68
C PRO A 137 29.76 -16.77 -21.75
N GLY A 138 30.41 -16.42 -20.64
CA GLY A 138 30.98 -17.38 -19.69
C GLY A 138 32.39 -17.89 -20.05
N GLY A 139 33.03 -17.34 -21.10
CA GLY A 139 34.37 -17.77 -21.51
C GLY A 139 34.36 -19.09 -22.28
N MET A 140 33.36 -19.27 -23.13
CA MET A 140 33.11 -20.52 -23.85
C MET A 140 33.52 -20.40 -25.32
N TYR A 141 34.35 -21.32 -25.82
CA TYR A 141 34.75 -21.41 -27.23
C TYR A 141 33.99 -22.55 -27.92
N SER A 142 32.67 -22.49 -27.87
CA SER A 142 31.80 -23.53 -28.41
C SER A 142 31.47 -23.33 -29.90
N ILE A 143 31.43 -24.43 -30.65
CA ILE A 143 30.97 -24.45 -32.05
C ILE A 143 29.54 -24.96 -32.04
N GLN A 144 28.63 -24.12 -32.52
CA GLN A 144 27.22 -24.47 -32.58
C GLN A 144 26.93 -25.33 -33.82
N PHE A 145 26.29 -26.47 -33.60
CA PHE A 145 25.79 -27.36 -34.65
C PHE A 145 24.47 -26.80 -35.16
N SER A 146 24.49 -25.99 -36.22
CA SER A 146 23.25 -25.47 -36.80
C SER A 146 23.22 -25.70 -38.30
N ALA A 147 22.19 -26.44 -38.75
CA ALA A 147 21.86 -26.62 -40.16
C ALA A 147 20.94 -25.50 -40.68
N LEU A 148 20.88 -24.36 -39.98
CA LEU A 148 19.97 -23.26 -40.30
C LEU A 148 20.41 -22.51 -41.57
N PRO A 149 19.46 -22.08 -42.43
CA PRO A 149 19.80 -21.38 -43.68
C PRO A 149 20.46 -20.01 -43.41
N PRO A 150 21.71 -19.76 -43.85
CA PRO A 150 22.42 -18.51 -43.55
C PRO A 150 21.72 -17.25 -44.09
N LYS A 151 21.14 -17.34 -45.29
CA LYS A 151 20.43 -16.23 -45.92
C LYS A 151 19.20 -15.79 -45.10
N GLU A 152 18.46 -16.75 -44.55
CA GLU A 152 17.28 -16.46 -43.73
C GLU A 152 17.68 -15.82 -42.39
N ILE A 153 18.78 -16.29 -41.78
CA ILE A 153 19.35 -15.66 -40.59
C ILE A 153 19.74 -14.21 -40.87
N GLU A 154 20.39 -13.92 -42.00
CA GLU A 154 20.74 -12.53 -42.38
C GLU A 154 19.49 -11.65 -42.59
N GLU A 155 18.45 -12.16 -43.25
CA GLU A 155 17.18 -11.45 -43.43
C GLU A 155 16.51 -11.12 -42.09
N ILE A 156 16.46 -12.10 -41.18
CA ILE A 156 15.94 -11.90 -39.82
C ILE A 156 16.80 -10.89 -39.05
N ARG A 157 18.13 -11.00 -39.14
CA ARG A 157 19.07 -10.07 -38.50
C ARG A 157 18.80 -8.63 -38.90
N ASN A 158 18.67 -8.38 -40.20
CA ASN A 158 18.38 -7.05 -40.73
C ASN A 158 17.01 -6.53 -40.27
N SER A 159 16.00 -7.40 -40.20
CA SER A 159 14.69 -7.03 -39.63
C SER A 159 14.81 -6.62 -38.16
N LEU A 160 15.46 -7.44 -37.33
CA LEU A 160 15.56 -7.22 -35.88
C LEU A 160 16.21 -5.88 -35.52
N VAL A 161 17.24 -5.46 -36.26
CA VAL A 161 17.92 -4.16 -36.07
C VAL A 161 17.00 -2.98 -36.39
N LEU A 162 16.08 -3.14 -37.34
CA LEU A 162 15.17 -2.07 -37.78
C LEU A 162 13.90 -1.99 -36.93
N THR A 163 13.47 -3.10 -36.31
CA THR A 163 12.20 -3.20 -35.59
C THR A 163 12.38 -3.34 -34.08
N ASP A 164 12.87 -4.49 -33.66
CA ASP A 164 12.75 -4.98 -32.28
C ASP A 164 13.88 -4.44 -31.39
N PHE A 165 15.07 -4.23 -31.96
CA PHE A 165 16.30 -3.88 -31.24
C PHE A 165 17.03 -2.70 -31.87
N LYS A 166 16.27 -1.68 -32.28
CA LYS A 166 16.78 -0.44 -32.85
C LYS A 166 17.56 0.40 -31.84
N THR A 167 17.16 0.38 -30.57
CA THR A 167 17.80 1.16 -29.51
C THR A 167 18.37 0.26 -28.42
N THR A 168 19.41 0.74 -27.72
CA THR A 168 20.04 0.04 -26.60
C THR A 168 19.04 -0.27 -25.47
N ALA A 169 18.08 0.63 -25.24
CA ALA A 169 16.98 0.39 -24.30
C ALA A 169 16.10 -0.81 -24.69
N GLN A 170 15.89 -1.06 -25.98
CA GLN A 170 15.14 -2.25 -26.42
C GLN A 170 15.94 -3.54 -26.18
N VAL A 171 17.26 -3.50 -26.33
CA VAL A 171 18.15 -4.64 -26.09
C VAL A 171 18.11 -5.07 -24.61
N ILE A 172 18.27 -4.13 -23.67
CA ILE A 172 18.24 -4.45 -22.23
C ILE A 172 16.85 -4.89 -21.74
N ASN A 173 15.78 -4.44 -22.42
CA ASN A 173 14.40 -4.86 -22.16
C ASN A 173 14.03 -6.19 -22.83
N PHE A 174 14.99 -6.89 -23.45
CA PHE A 174 14.74 -8.24 -23.94
C PHE A 174 14.38 -9.19 -22.78
N GLY A 175 13.19 -9.77 -22.85
CA GLY A 175 12.64 -10.61 -21.78
C GLY A 175 12.52 -9.86 -20.46
N THR A 176 12.84 -10.53 -19.35
CA THR A 176 12.79 -9.93 -18.00
C THR A 176 14.17 -9.78 -17.35
N VAL A 177 15.25 -10.20 -18.02
CA VAL A 177 16.61 -10.32 -17.46
C VAL A 177 17.10 -8.98 -16.89
N GLY A 178 17.06 -7.91 -17.69
CA GLY A 178 17.49 -6.58 -17.24
C GLY A 178 16.73 -6.11 -16.01
N THR A 179 15.41 -6.22 -16.03
CA THR A 179 14.54 -5.80 -14.93
C THR A 179 14.79 -6.62 -13.66
N GLU A 180 14.93 -7.93 -13.76
CA GLU A 180 15.17 -8.81 -12.61
C GLU A 180 16.53 -8.56 -11.96
N GLU A 181 17.58 -8.43 -12.77
CA GLU A 181 18.93 -8.17 -12.26
C GLU A 181 19.04 -6.78 -11.62
N PHE A 182 18.41 -5.74 -12.19
CA PHE A 182 18.36 -4.43 -11.56
C PHE A 182 17.52 -4.40 -10.28
N LYS A 183 16.41 -5.16 -10.21
CA LYS A 183 15.66 -5.33 -8.95
C LYS A 183 16.52 -5.99 -7.86
N LYS A 184 17.30 -7.03 -8.19
CA LYS A 184 18.26 -7.65 -7.27
C LYS A 184 19.35 -6.67 -6.84
N TYR A 185 19.88 -5.91 -7.78
CA TYR A 185 20.92 -4.91 -7.51
C TYR A 185 20.43 -3.77 -6.61
N LEU A 186 19.22 -3.25 -6.84
CA LEU A 186 18.60 -2.18 -6.06
C LEU A 186 17.84 -2.69 -4.82
N THR A 187 18.00 -3.96 -4.45
CA THR A 187 17.26 -4.57 -3.33
C THR A 187 17.49 -3.82 -2.01
N ASN A 188 18.63 -3.16 -1.80
CA ASN A 188 18.91 -2.42 -0.56
C ASN A 188 18.54 -0.93 -0.60
N VAL A 189 17.85 -0.47 -1.65
CA VAL A 189 17.19 0.84 -1.64
C VAL A 189 16.07 0.82 -0.60
N ALA A 190 16.06 1.84 0.26
CA ALA A 190 15.19 1.92 1.43
C ALA A 190 13.73 2.06 1.01
N ARG A 191 13.43 3.09 0.23
CA ARG A 191 12.07 3.45 -0.19
C ARG A 191 11.57 2.57 -1.32
N PRO A 192 10.25 2.44 -1.47
CA PRO A 192 9.65 2.01 -2.72
C PRO A 192 10.20 2.84 -3.89
N PHE A 193 10.54 2.15 -4.96
CA PHE A 193 11.09 2.76 -6.17
C PHE A 193 10.56 2.06 -7.41
N SER A 194 10.57 2.80 -8.51
CA SER A 194 10.36 2.29 -9.86
C SER A 194 11.48 2.79 -10.76
N PHE A 195 11.73 2.06 -11.84
CA PHE A 195 12.74 2.43 -12.81
C PHE A 195 12.35 1.95 -14.19
N GLN A 196 12.90 2.61 -15.20
CA GLN A 196 12.83 2.19 -16.60
C GLN A 196 14.19 2.39 -17.26
N PHE A 197 14.46 1.59 -18.27
CA PHE A 197 15.67 1.70 -19.08
C PHE A 197 15.43 2.63 -20.26
N TYR A 198 16.40 3.52 -20.49
CA TYR A 198 16.39 4.50 -21.55
C TYR A 198 17.74 4.51 -22.26
N SER A 199 17.73 4.95 -23.51
CA SER A 199 18.91 5.09 -24.36
C SER A 199 18.64 6.18 -25.38
N VAL A 200 19.55 6.43 -26.34
CA VAL A 200 19.28 7.44 -27.36
C VAL A 200 18.09 7.00 -28.22
N GLU A 201 17.26 7.99 -28.54
CA GLU A 201 16.06 7.85 -29.37
C GLU A 201 16.25 8.64 -30.68
N VAL A 202 15.25 8.63 -31.57
CA VAL A 202 15.28 9.38 -32.84
C VAL A 202 15.56 10.87 -32.64
N ASN A 203 15.14 11.43 -31.50
CA ASN A 203 15.49 12.78 -31.06
C ASN A 203 15.35 12.89 -29.53
N GLU A 204 15.95 13.94 -28.96
CA GLU A 204 15.92 14.21 -27.52
C GLU A 204 14.49 14.38 -26.98
N TYR A 205 13.61 15.05 -27.72
CA TYR A 205 12.21 15.26 -27.29
C TYR A 205 11.49 13.93 -27.01
N THR A 206 11.70 12.93 -27.87
CA THR A 206 11.10 11.60 -27.72
C THR A 206 11.61 10.90 -26.47
N LEU A 207 12.92 10.97 -26.21
CA LEU A 207 13.54 10.43 -25.00
C LEU A 207 12.96 11.09 -23.74
N LEU A 208 12.94 12.42 -23.70
CA LEU A 208 12.42 13.17 -22.55
C LEU A 208 10.93 12.89 -22.30
N ASN A 209 10.11 12.82 -23.35
CA ASN A 209 8.69 12.47 -23.22
C ASN A 209 8.49 11.04 -22.69
N LYS A 210 9.32 10.08 -23.13
CA LYS A 210 9.30 8.71 -22.58
C LYS A 210 9.66 8.69 -21.10
N ILE A 211 10.67 9.46 -20.68
CA ILE A 211 11.07 9.58 -19.26
C ILE A 211 9.95 10.22 -18.43
N GLU A 212 9.34 11.30 -18.93
CA GLU A 212 8.26 11.99 -18.24
C GLU A 212 7.04 11.09 -18.05
N ASN A 213 6.66 10.33 -19.08
CA ASN A 213 5.57 9.37 -19.00
C ASN A 213 5.90 8.20 -18.08
N GLY A 214 7.15 7.73 -18.08
CA GLY A 214 7.64 6.74 -17.10
C GLY A 214 7.44 7.24 -15.67
N ARG A 215 7.86 8.47 -15.37
CA ARG A 215 7.68 9.09 -14.04
C ARG A 215 6.21 9.18 -13.64
N LYS A 216 5.30 9.51 -14.56
CA LYS A 216 3.85 9.59 -14.30
C LYS A 216 3.22 8.25 -13.91
N THR A 217 3.84 7.12 -14.27
CA THR A 217 3.37 5.79 -13.83
C THR A 217 3.78 5.42 -12.41
N ALA A 218 4.80 6.08 -11.86
CA ALA A 218 5.28 5.87 -10.50
C ALA A 218 4.39 6.60 -9.49
N LYS A 219 4.25 6.05 -8.28
CA LYS A 219 3.52 6.71 -7.20
C LYS A 219 4.24 8.00 -6.76
N ASP A 220 3.49 8.96 -6.22
CA ASP A 220 4.05 10.24 -5.78
C ASP A 220 5.15 10.08 -4.70
N TYR A 221 5.02 9.05 -3.87
CA TYR A 221 5.99 8.71 -2.83
C TYR A 221 7.13 7.80 -3.32
N GLU A 222 7.13 7.34 -4.57
CA GLU A 222 8.21 6.47 -5.07
C GLU A 222 9.39 7.29 -5.58
N LEU A 223 10.58 6.74 -5.41
CA LEU A 223 11.74 7.17 -6.18
C LEU A 223 11.58 6.66 -7.62
N PHE A 224 11.85 7.50 -8.61
CA PHE A 224 11.86 7.10 -10.00
C PHE A 224 13.26 7.24 -10.60
N PHE A 225 13.80 6.13 -11.09
CA PHE A 225 15.11 6.09 -11.74
C PHE A 225 14.96 5.97 -13.27
N ALA A 226 15.43 6.99 -13.98
CA ALA A 226 15.66 6.90 -15.41
C ALA A 226 17.05 6.32 -15.65
N ILE A 227 17.12 5.00 -15.86
CA ILE A 227 18.38 4.28 -16.04
C ILE A 227 18.80 4.39 -17.51
N MET A 228 19.83 5.17 -17.77
CA MET A 228 20.31 5.48 -19.11
C MET A 228 21.54 4.64 -19.44
N LEU A 229 21.46 3.89 -20.53
CA LEU A 229 22.46 2.91 -20.95
C LEU A 229 22.85 3.15 -22.40
N ALA A 230 24.14 2.98 -22.70
CA ALA A 230 24.73 3.25 -24.00
C ALA A 230 25.38 2.02 -24.62
N CYS A 231 25.32 1.92 -25.94
CA CYS A 231 26.03 0.92 -26.73
C CYS A 231 27.48 1.32 -26.98
N ASN A 232 27.72 2.59 -27.28
CA ASN A 232 29.04 3.13 -27.61
C ASN A 232 29.28 4.51 -26.96
N ALA A 233 30.48 5.05 -27.15
CA ALA A 233 30.91 6.30 -26.51
C ALA A 233 30.09 7.53 -26.98
N ASP A 234 29.67 7.58 -28.24
CA ASP A 234 28.87 8.69 -28.77
C ASP A 234 27.48 8.71 -28.14
N GLU A 235 26.86 7.53 -28.01
CA GLU A 235 25.59 7.38 -27.31
C GLU A 235 25.71 7.81 -25.84
N LEU A 236 26.78 7.38 -25.15
CA LEU A 236 27.05 7.73 -23.76
C LEU A 236 27.17 9.25 -23.57
N ASN A 237 27.97 9.90 -24.41
CA ASN A 237 28.17 11.35 -24.34
C ASN A 237 26.85 12.11 -24.57
N THR A 238 26.03 11.64 -25.51
CA THR A 238 24.71 12.21 -25.78
C THR A 238 23.80 12.08 -24.54
N LEU A 239 23.74 10.91 -23.91
CA LEU A 239 22.90 10.69 -22.72
C LEU A 239 23.35 11.55 -21.54
N LYS A 240 24.65 11.69 -21.31
CA LYS A 240 25.20 12.59 -20.28
C LYS A 240 24.82 14.05 -20.52
N ASP A 241 24.90 14.52 -21.77
CA ASP A 241 24.51 15.89 -22.12
C ASP A 241 23.00 16.14 -21.92
N VAL A 242 22.16 15.21 -22.38
CA VAL A 242 20.70 15.29 -22.20
C VAL A 242 20.35 15.32 -20.70
N ALA A 243 20.90 14.42 -19.89
CA ALA A 243 20.65 14.38 -18.45
C ALA A 243 21.09 15.68 -17.75
N ARG A 244 22.27 16.21 -18.11
CA ARG A 244 22.82 17.45 -17.55
C ARG A 244 21.92 18.65 -17.83
N ARG A 245 21.48 18.83 -19.08
CA ARG A 245 20.67 19.99 -19.49
C ARG A 245 19.26 19.95 -18.90
N ASN A 246 18.67 18.76 -18.78
CA ASN A 246 17.24 18.63 -18.46
C ASN A 246 16.94 18.33 -16.99
N SER A 247 17.90 17.84 -16.21
CA SER A 247 17.67 17.43 -14.80
C SER A 247 17.26 18.56 -13.84
N SER A 248 17.38 19.83 -14.26
CA SER A 248 16.94 21.00 -13.47
C SER A 248 15.53 21.47 -13.82
N GLU A 249 14.89 20.92 -14.85
CA GLU A 249 13.54 21.31 -15.25
C GLU A 249 12.49 20.86 -14.24
N GLU A 250 11.47 21.69 -13.99
CA GLU A 250 10.44 21.41 -12.96
C GLU A 250 9.71 20.07 -13.21
N ARG A 251 9.49 19.70 -14.48
CA ARG A 251 8.87 18.40 -14.84
C ARG A 251 9.71 17.18 -14.43
N PHE A 252 11.02 17.36 -14.20
CA PHE A 252 11.97 16.30 -13.82
C PHE A 252 12.52 16.44 -12.41
N LYS A 253 12.02 17.37 -11.60
CA LYS A 253 12.46 17.62 -10.21
C LYS A 253 12.48 16.40 -9.29
N THR A 254 11.66 15.39 -9.60
CA THR A 254 11.56 14.14 -8.82
C THR A 254 12.05 12.92 -9.62
N THR A 255 12.67 13.15 -10.77
CA THR A 255 13.28 12.14 -11.62
C THR A 255 14.77 12.12 -11.37
N THR A 256 15.31 10.95 -11.03
CA THR A 256 16.76 10.75 -10.91
C THR A 256 17.25 10.11 -12.20
N PHE A 257 18.05 10.84 -12.98
CA PHE A 257 18.71 10.26 -14.16
C PHE A 257 19.99 9.58 -13.70
N ILE A 258 20.21 8.35 -14.14
CA ILE A 258 21.39 7.56 -13.80
C ILE A 258 22.02 7.09 -15.11
N VAL A 259 23.14 7.68 -15.49
CA VAL A 259 23.86 7.33 -16.71
C VAL A 259 25.04 6.44 -16.33
N PHE A 260 25.08 5.19 -16.81
CA PHE A 260 26.17 4.26 -16.54
C PHE A 260 27.24 4.33 -17.64
N ASP A 261 28.51 4.30 -17.23
CA ASP A 261 29.65 4.41 -18.17
C ASP A 261 29.99 3.08 -18.85
N SER A 262 29.56 1.95 -18.28
CA SER A 262 29.81 0.62 -18.85
C SER A 262 28.95 0.37 -20.10
N LEU A 263 29.60 0.34 -21.25
CA LEU A 263 28.98 0.21 -22.58
C LEU A 263 28.60 -1.24 -22.91
N LEU A 264 27.53 -1.43 -23.70
CA LEU A 264 27.25 -2.74 -24.30
C LEU A 264 28.35 -3.13 -25.30
N THR A 265 28.85 -2.17 -26.09
CA THR A 265 29.73 -2.29 -27.26
C THR A 265 29.01 -2.79 -28.53
N ASP A 266 29.42 -2.25 -29.68
CA ASP A 266 28.89 -2.67 -30.99
C ASP A 266 29.12 -4.17 -31.23
N THR A 267 30.23 -4.73 -30.73
CA THR A 267 30.53 -6.15 -30.81
C THR A 267 29.50 -7.00 -30.08
N ASN A 268 29.21 -6.71 -28.81
CA ASN A 268 28.21 -7.49 -28.07
C ASN A 268 26.78 -7.22 -28.54
N TYR A 269 26.49 -6.01 -29.02
CA TYR A 269 25.23 -5.72 -29.71
C TYR A 269 25.04 -6.64 -30.92
N ASN A 270 26.03 -6.70 -31.82
CA ASN A 270 25.96 -7.55 -33.00
C ASN A 270 25.81 -9.04 -32.64
N ARG A 271 26.53 -9.52 -31.61
CA ARG A 271 26.39 -10.89 -31.09
C ARG A 271 25.01 -11.16 -30.52
N PHE A 272 24.46 -10.22 -29.77
CA PHE A 272 23.10 -10.32 -29.25
C PHE A 272 22.08 -10.46 -30.39
N ILE A 273 22.19 -9.61 -31.43
CA ILE A 273 21.32 -9.68 -32.61
C ILE A 273 21.51 -11.02 -33.33
N GLU A 274 22.74 -11.51 -33.48
CA GLU A 274 23.02 -12.81 -34.08
C GLU A 274 22.35 -13.95 -33.32
N TYR A 275 22.46 -13.99 -31.99
CA TYR A 275 21.77 -14.99 -31.18
C TYR A 275 20.24 -14.87 -31.29
N GLN A 276 19.68 -13.67 -31.34
CA GLN A 276 18.24 -13.48 -31.56
C GLN A 276 17.80 -13.97 -32.95
N ALA A 277 18.58 -13.67 -33.99
CA ALA A 277 18.29 -14.09 -35.36
C ALA A 277 18.32 -15.61 -35.48
N ASN A 278 19.36 -16.26 -34.93
CA ASN A 278 19.46 -17.71 -34.89
C ASN A 278 18.33 -18.34 -34.05
N SER A 279 17.98 -17.76 -32.89
CA SER A 279 16.87 -18.23 -32.07
C SER A 279 15.54 -18.19 -32.83
N LYS A 280 15.28 -17.09 -33.55
CA LYS A 280 14.03 -16.90 -34.30
C LYS A 280 13.99 -17.81 -35.54
N CYS A 281 15.11 -18.00 -36.23
CA CYS A 281 15.22 -18.95 -37.33
C CYS A 281 15.00 -20.39 -36.84
N ALA A 282 15.65 -20.79 -35.74
CA ALA A 282 15.43 -22.10 -35.10
C ALA A 282 13.95 -22.33 -34.75
N GLN A 283 13.27 -21.30 -34.24
CA GLN A 283 11.84 -21.37 -33.95
C GLN A 283 11.00 -21.62 -35.22
N LEU A 284 11.31 -20.93 -36.33
CA LEU A 284 10.60 -21.10 -37.61
C LEU A 284 10.75 -22.53 -38.17
N HIS A 285 11.91 -23.16 -37.95
CA HIS A 285 12.21 -24.53 -38.39
C HIS A 285 11.86 -25.60 -37.34
N GLY A 286 11.27 -25.24 -36.19
CA GLY A 286 10.84 -26.18 -35.16
C GLY A 286 11.96 -26.78 -34.31
N PHE A 287 13.16 -26.19 -34.31
CA PHE A 287 14.31 -26.65 -33.52
C PHE A 287 14.30 -26.03 -32.11
N ALA A 288 13.45 -26.56 -31.23
CA ALA A 288 13.23 -26.03 -29.87
C ALA A 288 14.52 -25.94 -29.02
N ASP A 289 15.39 -26.95 -29.05
CA ASP A 289 16.63 -26.95 -28.28
C ASP A 289 17.60 -25.85 -28.74
N GLN A 290 17.71 -25.64 -30.06
CA GLN A 290 18.54 -24.56 -30.62
C GLN A 290 17.94 -23.19 -30.28
N GLN A 291 16.63 -23.02 -30.41
CA GLN A 291 15.93 -21.81 -29.99
C GLN A 291 16.25 -21.47 -28.52
N GLN A 292 16.08 -22.44 -27.61
CA GLN A 292 16.32 -22.21 -26.18
C GLN A 292 17.80 -21.87 -25.91
N SER A 293 18.73 -22.56 -26.57
CA SER A 293 20.17 -22.32 -26.43
C SER A 293 20.57 -20.89 -26.86
N HIS A 294 20.14 -20.46 -28.05
CA HIS A 294 20.46 -19.11 -28.55
C HIS A 294 19.80 -18.01 -27.71
N SER A 295 18.54 -18.20 -27.28
CA SER A 295 17.85 -17.26 -26.39
C SER A 295 18.57 -17.13 -25.03
N LYS A 296 19.08 -18.24 -24.51
CA LYS A 296 19.90 -18.24 -23.29
C LYS A 296 21.21 -17.46 -23.48
N LEU A 297 21.92 -17.66 -24.59
CA LEU A 297 23.16 -16.92 -24.87
C LEU A 297 22.93 -15.41 -25.00
N ALA A 298 21.85 -15.00 -25.66
CA ALA A 298 21.46 -13.59 -25.70
C ALA A 298 21.16 -13.03 -24.30
N SER A 299 20.48 -13.82 -23.45
CA SER A 299 20.23 -13.47 -22.05
C SER A 299 21.52 -13.36 -21.23
N ASP A 300 22.51 -14.23 -21.49
CA ASP A 300 23.77 -14.25 -20.77
C ASP A 300 24.68 -13.06 -21.15
N ILE A 301 24.63 -12.57 -22.41
CA ILE A 301 25.24 -11.26 -22.78
C ILE A 301 24.72 -10.15 -21.86
N LEU A 302 23.40 -10.08 -21.65
CA LEU A 302 22.82 -9.04 -20.80
C LEU A 302 23.27 -9.18 -19.33
N LYS A 303 23.34 -10.40 -18.80
CA LYS A 303 23.81 -10.64 -17.43
C LYS A 303 25.27 -10.22 -17.25
N GLU A 304 26.13 -10.54 -18.20
CA GLU A 304 27.54 -10.12 -18.19
C GLU A 304 27.65 -8.60 -18.27
N TRP A 305 26.91 -7.96 -19.18
CA TRP A 305 26.90 -6.50 -19.28
C TRP A 305 26.42 -5.83 -17.99
N ILE A 306 25.34 -6.33 -17.35
CA ILE A 306 24.85 -5.81 -16.06
C ILE A 306 25.89 -6.02 -14.94
N LYS A 307 26.65 -7.11 -14.97
CA LYS A 307 27.75 -7.34 -14.03
C LYS A 307 28.85 -6.29 -14.20
N GLU A 308 29.19 -5.92 -15.44
CA GLU A 308 30.14 -4.85 -15.73
C GLU A 308 29.59 -3.45 -15.39
N ILE A 309 28.29 -3.20 -15.62
CA ILE A 309 27.60 -2.00 -15.14
C ILE A 309 27.77 -1.85 -13.62
N ARG A 310 27.54 -2.93 -12.86
CA ARG A 310 27.66 -2.91 -11.39
C ARG A 310 29.08 -2.68 -10.92
N ARG A 311 30.10 -3.10 -11.68
CA ARG A 311 31.53 -2.92 -11.35
C ARG A 311 32.07 -1.55 -11.75
N GLY A 312 31.42 -0.89 -12.70
CA GLY A 312 31.82 0.41 -13.22
C GLY A 312 31.39 1.60 -12.34
N VAL A 313 31.23 2.73 -13.01
CA VAL A 313 30.80 4.01 -12.42
C VAL A 313 29.55 4.52 -13.14
N CYS A 314 28.82 5.40 -12.48
CA CYS A 314 27.71 6.14 -13.06
C CYS A 314 27.72 7.61 -12.66
N GLU A 315 27.11 8.42 -13.51
CA GLU A 315 26.79 9.82 -13.22
C GLU A 315 25.30 9.91 -12.89
N ILE A 316 24.99 10.50 -11.72
CA ILE A 316 23.63 10.68 -11.23
C ILE A 316 23.29 12.17 -11.32
N TYR A 317 22.15 12.46 -11.93
CA TYR A 317 21.64 13.81 -12.12
C TYR A 317 20.31 13.98 -11.41
N ILE A 318 20.22 14.99 -10.55
CA ILE A 318 19.02 15.33 -9.79
C ILE A 318 18.99 16.81 -9.46
N ASN A 319 17.88 17.50 -9.75
CA ASN A 319 17.70 18.92 -9.47
C ASN A 319 18.87 19.80 -9.97
N GLY A 320 19.42 19.47 -11.15
CA GLY A 320 20.57 20.16 -11.75
C GLY A 320 21.94 19.85 -11.11
N GLN A 321 22.01 19.01 -10.08
CA GLN A 321 23.27 18.54 -9.48
C GLN A 321 23.75 17.28 -10.19
N VAL A 322 25.08 17.13 -10.29
CA VAL A 322 25.75 15.98 -10.91
C VAL A 322 26.68 15.33 -9.89
N MET A 323 26.57 14.01 -9.75
CA MET A 323 27.35 13.24 -8.78
C MET A 323 27.91 11.98 -9.45
N ASN A 324 29.22 11.76 -9.28
CA ASN A 324 29.90 10.57 -9.79
C ASN A 324 29.96 9.51 -8.70
N VAL A 325 29.44 8.32 -8.99
CA VAL A 325 29.26 7.26 -7.99
C VAL A 325 29.79 5.95 -8.55
N SER A 326 30.52 5.20 -7.72
CA SER A 326 30.79 3.80 -8.01
C SER A 326 29.47 3.05 -8.04
N ALA A 327 29.17 2.35 -9.14
CA ALA A 327 27.90 1.64 -9.26
C ALA A 327 27.68 0.66 -8.09
N LEU A 328 28.72 -0.05 -7.63
CA LEU A 328 28.64 -0.90 -6.42
C LEU A 328 28.01 -0.22 -5.19
N LYS A 329 28.15 1.10 -5.05
CA LYS A 329 27.63 1.91 -3.94
C LYS A 329 26.30 2.61 -4.24
N LEU A 330 25.65 2.31 -5.36
CA LEU A 330 24.41 2.99 -5.76
C LEU A 330 23.28 2.87 -4.72
N PRO A 331 22.93 1.68 -4.19
CA PRO A 331 21.85 1.60 -3.18
C PRO A 331 22.11 2.43 -1.89
N PRO A 332 23.27 2.36 -1.22
CA PRO A 332 23.51 3.21 -0.05
C PRO A 332 23.59 4.70 -0.40
N PHE A 333 24.10 5.05 -1.58
CA PHE A 333 24.10 6.44 -2.06
C PHE A 333 22.70 6.98 -2.27
N VAL A 334 21.81 6.19 -2.88
CA VAL A 334 20.39 6.54 -3.04
C VAL A 334 19.74 6.82 -1.68
N ASN A 335 20.04 6.00 -0.67
CA ASN A 335 19.43 6.14 0.66
C ASN A 335 19.93 7.37 1.43
N SER A 336 21.19 7.75 1.26
CA SER A 336 21.85 8.83 2.04
C SER A 336 21.75 10.20 1.38
N GLU A 337 21.78 10.24 0.04
CA GLU A 337 21.85 11.49 -0.73
C GLU A 337 20.57 11.73 -1.55
N ILE A 338 20.16 10.77 -2.38
CA ILE A 338 19.07 10.97 -3.34
C ILE A 338 17.71 11.06 -2.67
N ALA A 339 17.36 10.10 -1.82
CA ALA A 339 16.06 10.09 -1.15
C ALA A 339 15.86 11.33 -0.27
N PRO A 340 16.83 11.74 0.58
CA PRO A 340 16.69 12.96 1.38
C PRO A 340 16.67 14.25 0.55
N ALA A 341 17.30 14.28 -0.63
CA ALA A 341 17.23 15.43 -1.54
C ALA A 341 15.82 15.61 -2.14
N ILE A 342 15.11 14.52 -2.44
CA ILE A 342 13.73 14.57 -2.96
C ILE A 342 12.73 14.79 -1.81
N PHE A 343 12.88 14.04 -0.74
CA PHE A 343 11.95 14.01 0.38
C PHE A 343 12.60 14.60 1.64
N SER A 344 12.93 15.88 1.56
CA SER A 344 13.65 16.60 2.62
C SER A 344 12.87 16.73 3.94
N SER A 345 11.56 16.47 3.93
CA SER A 345 10.70 16.40 5.12
C SER A 345 10.15 14.99 5.39
N GLY A 346 10.69 13.97 4.70
CA GLY A 346 10.41 12.56 4.95
C GLY A 346 11.26 11.96 6.06
N PRO A 347 10.96 10.74 6.55
CA PRO A 347 11.75 10.08 7.60
C PRO A 347 13.24 9.96 7.28
N GLU A 348 13.62 9.86 6.01
CA GLU A 348 14.99 9.73 5.54
C GLU A 348 15.84 10.98 5.77
N SER A 349 15.22 12.15 5.98
CA SER A 349 15.97 13.37 6.24
C SER A 349 16.59 13.39 7.65
N LEU A 350 16.08 12.55 8.55
CA LEU A 350 16.59 12.44 9.92
C LEU A 350 17.91 11.65 9.96
N GLU A 351 18.98 12.30 10.42
CA GLU A 351 20.33 11.72 10.47
C GLU A 351 20.39 10.41 11.28
N LEU A 352 19.63 10.32 12.38
CA LEU A 352 19.55 9.10 13.19
C LEU A 352 19.03 7.90 12.39
N ILE A 353 18.05 8.11 11.50
CA ILE A 353 17.49 7.08 10.62
C ILE A 353 18.50 6.68 9.54
N LYS A 354 19.28 7.64 9.02
CA LYS A 354 20.34 7.36 8.04
C LYS A 354 21.46 6.51 8.65
N ILE A 355 21.96 6.90 9.82
CA ILE A 355 23.06 6.20 10.51
C ILE A 355 22.62 4.82 10.98
N ARG A 356 21.40 4.68 11.52
CA ARG A 356 20.85 3.42 12.02
C ARG A 356 19.97 2.72 10.99
N PHE A 357 20.44 2.71 9.74
CA PHE A 357 19.70 2.13 8.63
C PHE A 357 19.39 0.65 8.84
N SER A 358 18.13 0.29 8.64
CA SER A 358 17.70 -1.10 8.46
C SER A 358 16.60 -1.15 7.41
N LYS A 359 16.80 -1.96 6.37
CA LYS A 359 15.83 -2.13 5.28
C LYS A 359 14.44 -2.53 5.79
N THR A 360 14.37 -3.36 6.85
CA THR A 360 13.09 -3.86 7.38
C THR A 360 12.19 -2.76 7.93
N TYR A 361 12.73 -1.58 8.25
CA TYR A 361 11.99 -0.46 8.81
C TYR A 361 11.25 0.36 7.73
N TRP A 362 11.61 0.14 6.46
CA TRP A 362 11.05 0.80 5.29
C TRP A 362 10.01 -0.05 4.54
N ASN A 363 9.73 -1.25 5.03
CA ASN A 363 8.78 -2.16 4.41
C ASN A 363 7.42 -1.50 4.24
N LYS A 364 6.87 -1.65 3.03
CA LYS A 364 5.50 -1.22 2.73
C LYS A 364 4.53 -2.12 3.48
N ALA A 365 3.81 -1.57 4.46
CA ALA A 365 2.89 -2.30 5.32
C ALA A 365 1.81 -1.40 5.90
N LEU A 366 0.61 -1.96 6.08
CA LEU A 366 -0.48 -1.34 6.85
C LEU A 366 -0.31 -1.65 8.34
N VAL A 367 0.23 -0.70 9.09
CA VAL A 367 0.69 -0.91 10.47
C VAL A 367 -0.34 -0.50 11.53
N LYS A 368 -1.51 -1.15 11.51
CA LYS A 368 -2.63 -0.80 12.41
C LYS A 368 -2.26 -0.78 13.89
N ASP A 369 -1.49 -1.78 14.34
CA ASP A 369 -1.06 -1.90 15.74
C ASP A 369 -0.12 -0.76 16.15
N THR A 370 0.84 -0.40 15.30
CA THR A 370 1.74 0.74 15.55
C THR A 370 0.96 2.04 15.67
N VAL A 371 0.03 2.31 14.75
CA VAL A 371 -0.83 3.50 14.82
C VAL A 371 -1.61 3.55 16.13
N LYS A 372 -2.22 2.43 16.54
CA LYS A 372 -2.94 2.34 17.82
C LYS A 372 -2.05 2.65 19.01
N LYS A 373 -0.83 2.10 19.04
CA LYS A 373 0.16 2.36 20.11
C LYS A 373 0.57 3.84 20.15
N VAL A 374 0.80 4.45 18.99
CA VAL A 374 1.13 5.89 18.88
C VAL A 374 -0.01 6.76 19.40
N PHE A 375 -1.28 6.34 19.40
CA PHE A 375 -2.36 7.09 20.03
C PHE A 375 -2.56 6.77 21.52
N LEU A 376 -2.41 5.50 21.92
CA LEU A 376 -2.80 5.01 23.25
C LEU A 376 -1.85 5.47 24.37
N TYR A 377 -0.55 5.48 24.10
CA TYR A 377 0.46 5.79 25.12
C TYR A 377 0.70 7.29 25.24
N ASN A 378 0.92 7.79 26.45
CA ASN A 378 1.07 9.23 26.70
C ASN A 378 2.50 9.65 27.01
N THR A 379 3.45 8.71 27.04
CA THR A 379 4.86 9.03 27.23
C THR A 379 5.72 8.57 26.05
N LYS A 380 6.82 9.29 25.81
CA LYS A 380 7.83 8.91 24.81
C LYS A 380 8.43 7.55 25.15
N LYS A 381 8.70 7.31 26.44
CA LYS A 381 9.20 6.03 26.92
C LYS A 381 8.27 4.87 26.58
N ASP A 382 6.98 4.98 26.89
CA ASP A 382 6.01 3.92 26.62
C ASP A 382 5.88 3.62 25.12
N ILE A 383 5.85 4.66 24.27
CA ILE A 383 5.82 4.47 22.81
C ILE A 383 7.09 3.74 22.36
N SER A 384 8.25 4.11 22.89
CA SER A 384 9.54 3.51 22.55
C SER A 384 9.65 2.04 22.97
N ASP A 385 9.12 1.69 24.14
CA ASP A 385 9.12 0.32 24.67
C ASP A 385 8.20 -0.62 23.86
N GLN A 386 7.20 -0.06 23.17
CA GLN A 386 6.15 -0.80 22.46
C GLN A 386 6.34 -0.80 20.93
N CYS A 387 7.05 0.20 20.40
CA CYS A 387 7.40 0.31 18.98
C CYS A 387 8.80 -0.25 18.73
N LYS A 388 8.89 -1.59 18.71
CA LYS A 388 10.12 -2.34 18.47
C LYS A 388 10.22 -2.84 17.03
N SER A 389 11.42 -3.31 16.66
CA SER A 389 11.71 -3.96 15.39
C SER A 389 11.30 -3.08 14.19
N PRO A 390 10.44 -3.45 13.22
CA PRO A 390 10.24 -2.59 12.04
C PRO A 390 9.61 -1.23 12.38
N ALA A 391 9.09 -1.04 13.61
CA ALA A 391 8.58 0.23 14.10
C ALA A 391 9.64 1.19 14.67
N LEU A 392 10.94 0.84 14.65
CA LEU A 392 12.01 1.62 15.30
C LEU A 392 12.18 3.06 14.76
N HIS A 393 11.70 3.35 13.55
CA HIS A 393 11.65 4.74 13.09
C HIS A 393 10.80 5.66 13.98
N ILE A 394 9.76 5.13 14.64
CA ILE A 394 8.91 5.92 15.54
C ILE A 394 9.70 6.46 16.75
N PRO A 395 10.36 5.63 17.57
CA PRO A 395 11.18 6.15 18.65
C PRO A 395 12.31 7.05 18.15
N PHE A 396 12.92 6.78 16.98
CA PHE A 396 13.92 7.68 16.40
C PHE A 396 13.36 9.07 16.09
N LEU A 397 12.16 9.14 15.51
CA LEU A 397 11.46 10.40 15.24
C LEU A 397 11.06 11.16 16.51
N LEU A 398 10.82 10.46 17.62
CA LEU A 398 10.43 11.09 18.89
C LEU A 398 11.62 11.50 19.76
N GLN A 399 12.78 10.85 19.59
CA GLN A 399 13.91 10.93 20.51
C GLN A 399 14.35 12.39 20.76
N ASP A 400 14.59 13.10 19.66
CA ASP A 400 15.18 14.44 19.68
C ASP A 400 14.14 15.56 19.47
N SER A 401 12.90 15.21 19.13
CA SER A 401 11.85 16.19 18.82
C SER A 401 10.92 16.51 20.01
N VAL A 402 10.67 15.55 20.90
CA VAL A 402 9.69 15.70 22.00
C VAL A 402 10.25 15.35 23.38
N ASN A 403 9.67 15.98 24.40
CA ASN A 403 9.81 15.64 25.80
C ASN A 403 9.16 14.29 26.12
N ASP A 404 9.36 13.79 27.35
CA ASP A 404 8.77 12.50 27.73
C ASP A 404 7.23 12.55 27.75
N ASP A 405 6.61 13.70 28.02
CA ASP A 405 5.16 13.91 27.95
C ASP A 405 4.63 14.17 26.53
N LEU A 406 5.48 13.92 25.50
CA LEU A 406 5.19 14.13 24.08
C LEU A 406 4.97 15.60 23.67
N THR A 407 5.24 16.56 24.55
CA THR A 407 5.29 17.98 24.16
C THR A 407 6.53 18.27 23.34
N TRP A 408 6.45 19.21 22.40
CA TRP A 408 7.62 19.64 21.63
C TRP A 408 8.71 20.19 22.55
N LYS A 409 9.96 19.80 22.29
CA LYS A 409 11.09 20.46 22.94
C LYS A 409 11.20 21.91 22.48
N THR A 410 11.74 22.78 23.32
CA THR A 410 11.93 24.20 22.99
C THR A 410 13.00 24.42 21.92
N ASP A 411 13.94 23.48 21.80
CA ASP A 411 15.05 23.46 20.86
C ASP A 411 14.83 22.50 19.69
N VAL A 412 13.58 22.09 19.42
CA VAL A 412 13.25 21.22 18.28
C VAL A 412 13.70 21.88 16.97
N ASP A 413 14.40 21.12 16.13
CA ASP A 413 14.80 21.57 14.80
C ASP A 413 13.54 21.84 13.94
N PRO A 414 13.36 23.07 13.40
CA PRO A 414 12.25 23.38 12.49
C PRO A 414 12.20 22.51 11.23
N GLU A 415 13.32 21.92 10.82
CA GLU A 415 13.42 20.99 9.69
C GLU A 415 13.21 19.52 10.08
N HIS A 416 12.98 19.23 11.36
CA HIS A 416 12.71 17.86 11.81
C HIS A 416 11.46 17.29 11.10
N PRO A 417 11.52 16.10 10.47
CA PRO A 417 10.46 15.61 9.59
C PRO A 417 9.13 15.40 10.31
N LEU A 418 9.15 14.89 11.55
CA LEU A 418 7.93 14.74 12.36
C LEU A 418 7.27 16.10 12.63
N TYR A 419 8.08 17.13 12.90
CA TYR A 419 7.59 18.47 13.20
C TYR A 419 6.95 19.11 11.97
N LYS A 420 7.60 19.02 10.80
CA LYS A 420 7.04 19.47 9.51
C LYS A 420 5.71 18.83 9.17
N VAL A 421 5.58 17.51 9.35
CA VAL A 421 4.30 16.80 9.11
C VAL A 421 3.21 17.29 10.08
N CYS A 422 3.55 17.48 11.35
CA CYS A 422 2.59 17.99 12.33
C CYS A 422 2.15 19.42 12.01
N GLN A 423 3.08 20.30 11.63
CA GLN A 423 2.76 21.65 11.18
C GLN A 423 1.88 21.67 9.94
N PHE A 424 2.13 20.77 8.97
CA PHE A 424 1.27 20.63 7.79
C PHE A 424 -0.17 20.28 8.18
N VAL A 425 -0.34 19.26 9.02
CA VAL A 425 -1.66 18.81 9.50
C VAL A 425 -2.35 19.92 10.30
N GLU A 426 -1.62 20.56 11.22
CA GLU A 426 -2.13 21.67 12.02
C GLU A 426 -2.59 22.82 11.15
N LYS A 427 -1.78 23.25 10.18
CA LYS A 427 -2.13 24.32 9.24
C LYS A 427 -3.35 23.96 8.41
N LYS A 428 -3.39 22.75 7.83
CA LYS A 428 -4.54 22.28 7.02
C LYS A 428 -5.83 22.23 7.83
N ILE A 429 -5.78 21.83 9.09
CA ILE A 429 -6.96 21.81 9.98
C ILE A 429 -7.32 23.22 10.46
N LYS A 430 -6.35 24.05 10.84
CA LYS A 430 -6.58 25.40 11.36
C LYS A 430 -7.28 26.30 10.35
N TYR A 431 -6.87 26.24 9.08
CA TYR A 431 -7.44 27.03 7.99
C TYR A 431 -8.55 26.29 7.22
N ALA A 432 -9.00 25.13 7.71
CA ALA A 432 -10.16 24.45 7.16
C ALA A 432 -11.43 25.28 7.41
N ASP A 433 -12.32 25.29 6.42
CA ASP A 433 -13.68 25.79 6.59
C ASP A 433 -14.43 24.87 7.57
N LYS A 434 -14.73 25.41 8.76
CA LYS A 434 -15.38 24.67 9.84
C LYS A 434 -16.87 24.43 9.60
N SER A 435 -17.46 25.11 8.62
CA SER A 435 -18.86 24.92 8.21
C SER A 435 -19.05 23.73 7.27
N ASN A 436 -17.96 23.27 6.64
CA ASN A 436 -17.96 22.20 5.65
C ASN A 436 -17.35 20.90 6.20
N THR A 437 -17.59 19.81 5.47
CA THR A 437 -16.96 18.51 5.78
C THR A 437 -15.47 18.53 5.42
N PHE A 438 -14.70 17.74 6.16
CA PHE A 438 -13.26 17.62 6.03
C PHE A 438 -12.86 16.16 5.80
N ASN A 439 -12.41 15.83 4.59
CA ASN A 439 -11.92 14.49 4.27
C ASN A 439 -10.41 14.39 4.49
N LEU A 440 -9.95 13.54 5.43
CA LEU A 440 -8.51 13.45 5.74
C LEU A 440 -7.68 12.96 4.55
N ALA A 441 -8.19 11.98 3.78
CA ALA A 441 -7.46 11.42 2.64
C ALA A 441 -7.27 12.47 1.54
N GLU A 442 -8.30 13.26 1.25
CA GLU A 442 -8.23 14.36 0.27
C GLU A 442 -7.32 15.49 0.77
N LYS A 443 -7.58 16.01 1.98
CA LYS A 443 -6.91 17.23 2.47
C LYS A 443 -5.43 17.03 2.80
N PHE A 444 -5.03 15.79 3.07
CA PHE A 444 -3.64 15.45 3.38
C PHE A 444 -2.91 14.71 2.25
N ILE A 445 -3.49 14.57 1.06
CA ILE A 445 -2.84 13.86 -0.07
C ILE A 445 -1.45 14.43 -0.42
N GLU A 446 -1.23 15.73 -0.19
CA GLU A 446 0.06 16.39 -0.42
C GLU A 446 1.19 15.79 0.45
N LEU A 447 0.88 15.15 1.58
CA LEU A 447 1.88 14.43 2.38
C LEU A 447 2.48 13.23 1.64
N THR A 448 1.84 12.72 0.58
CA THR A 448 2.40 11.64 -0.26
C THR A 448 3.43 12.15 -1.26
N ARG A 449 3.52 13.46 -1.47
CA ARG A 449 4.41 14.11 -2.42
C ARG A 449 5.64 14.69 -1.74
N PRO A 450 6.74 14.94 -2.47
CA PRO A 450 7.83 15.80 -2.00
C PRO A 450 7.32 17.13 -1.43
N PRO A 451 7.88 17.61 -0.31
CA PRO A 451 9.07 17.10 0.37
C PRO A 451 8.82 15.96 1.38
N TYR A 452 7.58 15.50 1.57
CA TYR A 452 7.24 14.54 2.63
C TYR A 452 7.36 13.07 2.18
N GLY A 453 6.62 12.71 1.12
CA GLY A 453 6.64 11.35 0.59
C GLY A 453 6.12 10.28 1.54
N LEU A 454 5.12 10.55 2.37
CA LEU A 454 4.57 9.52 3.26
C LEU A 454 3.87 8.42 2.46
N PHE A 455 4.12 7.17 2.84
CA PHE A 455 3.50 5.97 2.27
C PHE A 455 3.19 4.95 3.37
N GLN A 456 2.49 3.88 3.02
CA GLN A 456 2.12 2.77 3.92
C GLN A 456 3.37 2.15 4.56
N SER A 457 3.81 2.69 5.69
CA SER A 457 5.03 2.32 6.40
C SER A 457 4.88 2.64 7.87
N TYR A 458 5.75 2.06 8.70
CA TYR A 458 5.78 2.36 10.14
C TYR A 458 5.93 3.86 10.39
N ALA A 459 6.95 4.48 9.79
CA ALA A 459 7.22 5.90 9.94
C ALA A 459 6.08 6.77 9.39
N GLY A 460 5.65 6.56 8.14
CA GLY A 460 4.63 7.40 7.51
C GLY A 460 3.30 7.38 8.27
N MET A 461 2.82 6.18 8.64
CA MET A 461 1.57 6.05 9.38
C MET A 461 1.69 6.57 10.81
N GLY A 462 2.82 6.33 11.48
CA GLY A 462 3.03 6.83 12.83
C GLY A 462 3.21 8.35 12.91
N MET A 463 3.83 8.98 11.91
CA MET A 463 3.92 10.45 11.83
C MET A 463 2.54 11.09 11.70
N LEU A 464 1.67 10.56 10.82
CA LEU A 464 0.30 11.06 10.69
C LEU A 464 -0.52 10.80 11.96
N ALA A 465 -0.36 9.62 12.57
CA ALA A 465 -1.01 9.31 13.84
C ALA A 465 -0.60 10.29 14.94
N PHE A 466 0.70 10.56 15.08
CA PHE A 466 1.21 11.54 16.03
C PHE A 466 0.65 12.95 15.77
N ALA A 467 0.63 13.38 14.51
CA ALA A 467 0.09 14.68 14.09
C ALA A 467 -1.42 14.83 14.39
N LEU A 468 -2.17 13.72 14.41
CA LEU A 468 -3.60 13.72 14.68
C LEU A 468 -3.95 13.60 16.17
N ARG A 469 -2.99 13.30 17.05
CA ARG A 469 -3.22 13.19 18.50
C ARG A 469 -3.95 14.40 19.12
N PRO A 470 -3.61 15.67 18.79
CA PRO A 470 -4.27 16.83 19.39
C PRO A 470 -5.76 16.94 19.08
N TYR A 471 -6.26 16.16 18.11
CA TYR A 471 -7.63 16.18 17.61
C TYR A 471 -8.49 15.01 18.08
N ILE A 472 -7.95 14.12 18.92
CA ILE A 472 -8.75 13.11 19.62
C ILE A 472 -9.90 13.81 20.35
N ASN A 473 -11.12 13.30 20.18
CA ASN A 473 -12.36 13.85 20.71
C ASN A 473 -12.73 15.28 20.26
N LYS A 474 -12.00 15.89 19.31
CA LYS A 474 -12.27 17.24 18.78
C LYS A 474 -12.78 17.25 17.33
N ILE A 475 -12.77 16.10 16.67
CA ILE A 475 -13.36 15.90 15.35
C ILE A 475 -14.43 14.82 15.43
N PHE A 476 -15.46 14.95 14.59
CA PHE A 476 -16.65 14.13 14.67
C PHE A 476 -16.93 13.48 13.31
N ASP A 477 -17.47 12.27 13.32
CA ASP A 477 -18.06 11.70 12.11
C ASP A 477 -19.29 12.50 11.64
N LEU A 478 -19.82 12.13 10.48
CA LEU A 478 -21.01 12.77 9.91
C LEU A 478 -22.28 12.55 10.79
N ASN A 479 -22.27 11.53 11.66
CA ASN A 479 -23.34 11.24 12.63
C ASN A 479 -23.12 11.97 13.98
N GLY A 480 -22.11 12.85 14.06
CA GLY A 480 -21.77 13.60 15.26
C GLY A 480 -21.16 12.78 16.39
N LYS A 481 -20.62 11.57 16.13
CA LYS A 481 -19.87 10.79 17.11
C LYS A 481 -18.42 11.32 17.17
N PRO A 482 -17.88 11.60 18.37
CA PRO A 482 -16.49 12.02 18.52
C PRO A 482 -15.54 10.90 18.08
N ARG A 483 -14.41 11.28 17.50
CA ARG A 483 -13.34 10.34 17.13
C ARG A 483 -12.40 10.11 18.30
N GLU A 484 -12.69 9.05 19.03
CA GLU A 484 -11.82 8.50 20.08
C GLU A 484 -10.57 7.82 19.46
N VAL A 485 -9.61 7.47 20.31
CA VAL A 485 -8.33 6.83 19.95
C VAL A 485 -8.46 5.68 18.95
N LEU A 486 -9.38 4.75 19.18
CA LEU A 486 -9.55 3.56 18.31
C LEU A 486 -10.07 3.96 16.93
N HIS A 487 -11.09 4.80 16.88
CA HIS A 487 -11.68 5.29 15.63
C HIS A 487 -10.63 6.03 14.80
N LEU A 488 -9.88 6.95 15.42
CA LEU A 488 -8.86 7.75 14.73
C LEU A 488 -7.70 6.88 14.21
N GLY A 489 -7.37 5.81 14.93
CA GLY A 489 -6.43 4.80 14.46
C GLY A 489 -6.90 4.08 13.19
N GLU A 490 -8.17 3.70 13.12
CA GLU A 490 -8.76 3.13 11.91
C GLU A 490 -8.83 4.14 10.76
N ASP A 491 -9.10 5.41 11.08
CA ASP A 491 -9.15 6.50 10.11
C ASP A 491 -7.78 6.72 9.45
N VAL A 492 -6.68 6.73 10.21
CA VAL A 492 -5.31 6.81 9.64
C VAL A 492 -5.04 5.63 8.70
N VAL A 493 -5.42 4.42 9.09
CA VAL A 493 -5.24 3.23 8.24
C VAL A 493 -6.01 3.36 6.93
N GLU A 494 -7.25 3.85 6.99
CA GLU A 494 -8.09 4.06 5.82
C GLU A 494 -7.58 5.21 4.92
N VAL A 495 -7.00 6.27 5.49
CA VAL A 495 -6.32 7.33 4.73
C VAL A 495 -5.21 6.74 3.86
N PHE A 496 -4.31 5.95 4.45
CA PHE A 496 -3.20 5.36 3.71
C PHE A 496 -3.63 4.29 2.70
N LYS A 497 -4.75 3.59 2.94
CA LYS A 497 -5.38 2.73 1.91
C LYS A 497 -5.91 3.55 0.74
N SER A 498 -6.62 4.63 1.04
CA SER A 498 -7.19 5.54 0.03
C SER A 498 -6.10 6.10 -0.90
N TRP A 499 -4.96 6.50 -0.32
CA TRP A 499 -3.80 7.00 -1.08
C TRP A 499 -3.17 5.93 -1.97
N GLU A 500 -3.06 4.70 -1.46
CA GLU A 500 -2.47 3.59 -2.20
C GLU A 500 -3.34 3.19 -3.40
N ASP A 501 -4.64 3.04 -3.16
CA ASP A 501 -5.62 2.62 -4.16
C ASP A 501 -5.97 3.74 -5.16
N GLY A 502 -5.60 4.99 -4.86
CA GLY A 502 -5.96 6.17 -5.66
C GLY A 502 -7.45 6.52 -5.59
N LYS A 503 -8.16 6.09 -4.53
CA LYS A 503 -9.60 6.29 -4.34
C LYS A 503 -9.86 6.95 -3.00
N ILE A 504 -10.45 8.15 -3.02
CA ILE A 504 -10.74 8.92 -1.80
C ILE A 504 -11.91 8.25 -1.05
N SER A 505 -11.63 7.65 0.12
CA SER A 505 -12.64 7.04 0.98
C SER A 505 -13.46 8.08 1.72
N GLN A 506 -14.79 7.94 1.69
CA GLN A 506 -15.71 8.81 2.46
C GLN A 506 -15.79 8.45 3.95
N LYS A 507 -15.20 7.31 4.36
CA LYS A 507 -15.20 6.87 5.78
C LYS A 507 -14.37 7.81 6.67
N VAL A 508 -13.41 8.49 6.07
CA VAL A 508 -12.52 9.46 6.70
C VAL A 508 -12.96 10.91 6.43
N THR A 509 -14.28 11.10 6.28
CA THR A 509 -14.91 12.42 6.21
C THR A 509 -15.43 12.79 7.60
N PHE A 510 -15.07 13.99 8.05
CA PHE A 510 -15.37 14.50 9.39
C PHE A 510 -16.05 15.87 9.32
N ARG A 511 -16.61 16.29 10.44
CA ARG A 511 -16.99 17.67 10.71
C ARG A 511 -16.28 18.16 11.99
N PHE A 512 -16.02 19.45 12.05
CA PHE A 512 -15.48 20.08 13.26
C PHE A 512 -16.60 20.44 14.22
N GLU A 513 -16.30 20.51 15.52
CA GLU A 513 -17.19 21.18 16.47
C GLU A 513 -17.27 22.67 16.14
N THR A 514 -18.48 23.22 16.10
CA THR A 514 -18.62 24.68 15.91
C THR A 514 -18.24 25.41 17.21
N PRO A 515 -17.72 26.65 17.14
CA PRO A 515 -17.45 27.46 18.33
C PRO A 515 -18.69 27.59 19.24
N GLU A 516 -19.87 27.65 18.64
CA GLU A 516 -21.15 27.74 19.32
C GLU A 516 -21.47 26.45 20.08
N GLU A 517 -21.31 25.28 19.44
CA GLU A 517 -21.50 23.97 20.08
C GLU A 517 -20.57 23.81 21.30
N GLY A 518 -19.29 24.19 21.16
CA GLY A 518 -18.32 24.10 22.25
C GLY A 518 -18.62 25.06 23.41
N LYS A 519 -19.08 26.29 23.14
CA LYS A 519 -19.51 27.24 24.18
C LYS A 519 -20.76 26.73 24.90
N LEU A 520 -21.74 26.24 24.15
CA LEU A 520 -23.01 25.78 24.69
C LEU A 520 -22.80 24.54 25.58
N CYS A 521 -21.94 23.61 25.16
CA CYS A 521 -21.52 22.47 25.95
C CYS A 521 -20.97 22.89 27.33
N LYS A 522 -20.03 23.84 27.36
CA LYS A 522 -19.45 24.35 28.62
C LYS A 522 -20.49 24.99 29.53
N LEU A 523 -21.41 25.78 28.97
CA LEU A 523 -22.49 26.41 29.73
C LEU A 523 -23.47 25.37 30.30
N PHE A 524 -23.83 24.34 29.52
CA PHE A 524 -24.70 23.26 29.99
C PHE A 524 -24.07 22.52 31.17
N ILE A 525 -22.79 22.16 31.07
CA ILE A 525 -22.05 21.54 32.19
C ILE A 525 -22.12 22.42 33.44
N LYS A 526 -21.89 23.73 33.31
CA LYS A 526 -21.85 24.69 34.42
C LYS A 526 -23.22 24.95 35.06
N ILE A 527 -24.27 25.08 34.27
CA ILE A 527 -25.62 25.46 34.74
C ILE A 527 -26.31 24.27 35.40
N PHE A 528 -26.26 23.11 34.75
CA PHE A 528 -26.96 21.90 35.19
C PHE A 528 -26.08 20.96 36.03
N ASN A 529 -24.83 21.33 36.27
CA ASN A 529 -23.86 20.56 37.05
C ASN A 529 -23.71 19.12 36.54
N LEU A 530 -23.63 18.93 35.22
CA LEU A 530 -23.74 17.62 34.59
C LEU A 530 -22.64 16.62 35.01
N THR A 531 -21.52 17.11 35.54
CA THR A 531 -20.42 16.28 36.05
C THR A 531 -20.72 15.61 37.39
N SER A 532 -21.80 15.96 38.10
CA SER A 532 -22.15 15.32 39.38
C SER A 532 -22.91 14.00 39.23
N TYR A 533 -23.24 13.57 38.01
CA TYR A 533 -23.99 12.34 37.77
C TYR A 533 -23.02 11.14 37.64
N ASN A 534 -23.22 10.12 38.49
CA ASN A 534 -22.32 8.97 38.65
C ASN A 534 -22.19 8.16 37.35
N GLY A 535 -20.94 7.83 36.97
CA GLY A 535 -20.62 7.01 35.78
C GLY A 535 -20.13 7.79 34.56
N ILE A 536 -20.14 9.12 34.61
CA ILE A 536 -19.66 9.99 33.52
C ILE A 536 -18.22 10.42 33.82
N THR A 537 -17.27 9.93 33.02
CA THR A 537 -15.84 10.24 33.20
C THR A 537 -15.45 11.60 32.61
N GLU A 538 -16.08 12.03 31.50
CA GLU A 538 -15.86 13.34 30.88
C GLU A 538 -17.01 13.72 29.93
N ILE A 539 -17.40 15.01 29.89
CA ILE A 539 -18.35 15.56 28.90
C ILE A 539 -17.56 16.42 27.92
N SER A 540 -17.25 15.86 26.75
CA SER A 540 -16.36 16.47 25.76
C SER A 540 -17.06 17.12 24.56
N SER A 541 -18.38 16.98 24.43
CA SER A 541 -19.15 17.54 23.31
C SER A 541 -20.57 17.90 23.69
N LEU A 542 -21.20 18.77 22.90
CA LEU A 542 -22.62 19.10 23.09
C LEU A 542 -23.53 17.87 22.99
N LYS A 543 -23.19 16.88 22.15
CA LYS A 543 -23.96 15.62 22.05
C LYS A 543 -23.94 14.85 23.37
N ASN A 544 -22.77 14.74 24.01
CA ASN A 544 -22.66 14.10 25.33
C ASN A 544 -23.45 14.89 26.38
N ALA A 545 -23.34 16.23 26.36
CA ALA A 545 -24.10 17.08 27.27
C ALA A 545 -25.63 16.90 27.11
N ARG A 546 -26.14 16.85 25.87
CA ARG A 546 -27.56 16.55 25.58
C ARG A 546 -27.96 15.18 26.11
N TRP A 547 -27.13 14.16 25.89
CA TRP A 547 -27.42 12.81 26.38
C TRP A 547 -27.56 12.78 27.90
N VAL A 548 -26.63 13.40 28.62
CA VAL A 548 -26.66 13.47 30.10
C VAL A 548 -27.85 14.31 30.59
N MET A 549 -28.16 15.41 29.90
CA MET A 549 -29.35 16.20 30.16
C MET A 549 -30.61 15.33 30.11
N THR A 550 -30.80 14.62 29.00
CA THR A 550 -32.00 13.84 28.70
C THR A 550 -32.13 12.57 29.55
N HIS A 551 -31.04 11.84 29.78
CA HIS A 551 -31.10 10.50 30.41
C HIS A 551 -30.62 10.46 31.86
N SER A 552 -30.13 11.58 32.42
CA SER A 552 -29.66 11.62 33.81
C SER A 552 -30.19 12.83 34.58
N TYR A 553 -29.97 14.05 34.08
CA TYR A 553 -30.38 15.26 34.78
C TYR A 553 -31.90 15.41 34.87
N ILE A 554 -32.62 15.32 33.76
CA ILE A 554 -34.08 15.48 33.75
C ILE A 554 -34.79 14.36 34.54
N PRO A 555 -34.42 13.07 34.39
CA PRO A 555 -34.98 12.00 35.21
C PRO A 555 -34.79 12.22 36.72
N ASP A 556 -33.65 12.77 37.17
CA ASP A 556 -33.42 13.13 38.57
C ASP A 556 -34.40 14.22 39.07
N LYS A 557 -34.79 15.16 38.19
CA LYS A 557 -35.83 16.15 38.49
C LYS A 557 -37.26 15.60 38.45
N LYS A 558 -37.47 14.39 37.93
CA LYS A 558 -38.75 13.66 37.82
C LYS A 558 -39.81 14.27 36.90
N TYR A 559 -39.60 15.48 36.37
CA TYR A 559 -40.54 16.14 35.47
C TYR A 559 -39.82 16.62 34.21
N PRO A 560 -40.49 16.65 33.04
CA PRO A 560 -39.87 17.06 31.78
C PRO A 560 -39.32 18.49 31.83
N PHE A 561 -38.28 18.79 31.06
CA PHE A 561 -37.64 20.11 31.08
C PHE A 561 -38.57 21.24 30.61
N TRP A 562 -39.40 20.97 29.60
CA TRP A 562 -40.42 21.92 29.10
C TRP A 562 -41.46 22.33 30.15
N SER A 563 -41.59 21.61 31.27
CA SER A 563 -42.49 21.99 32.37
C SER A 563 -42.21 23.40 32.91
N LEU A 564 -40.97 23.87 32.82
CA LEU A 564 -40.57 25.21 33.24
C LEU A 564 -41.28 26.34 32.46
N ASN A 565 -41.75 26.06 31.24
CA ASN A 565 -42.48 27.02 30.41
C ASN A 565 -43.84 27.41 31.01
N TYR A 566 -44.38 26.58 31.90
CA TYR A 566 -45.70 26.73 32.51
C TYR A 566 -45.66 27.37 33.90
N LEU A 567 -44.49 27.84 34.35
CA LEU A 567 -44.39 28.61 35.58
C LEU A 567 -45.08 29.97 35.44
N PRO A 568 -45.57 30.58 36.54
CA PRO A 568 -46.09 31.95 36.52
C PRO A 568 -45.02 32.99 36.11
N ASP A 569 -45.43 34.10 35.49
CA ASP A 569 -44.52 35.11 34.94
C ASP A 569 -43.69 35.85 36.01
N ASP A 570 -44.18 35.90 37.26
CA ASP A 570 -43.45 36.42 38.42
C ASP A 570 -42.31 35.50 38.88
N VAL A 571 -42.37 34.21 38.50
CA VAL A 571 -41.33 33.20 38.79
C VAL A 571 -40.38 33.01 37.61
N ALA A 572 -40.92 32.94 36.39
CA ALA A 572 -40.15 32.79 35.15
C ALA A 572 -40.66 33.77 34.11
N LYS A 573 -39.87 34.82 33.83
CA LYS A 573 -40.20 35.82 32.81
C LYS A 573 -40.33 35.19 31.40
N PRO A 574 -41.08 35.80 30.47
CA PRO A 574 -41.24 35.29 29.11
C PRO A 574 -39.91 34.97 28.40
N GLU A 575 -38.87 35.76 28.62
CA GLU A 575 -37.54 35.55 28.04
C GLU A 575 -36.85 34.30 28.59
N LEU A 576 -37.00 34.03 29.89
CA LEU A 576 -36.49 32.83 30.56
C LEU A 576 -37.22 31.57 30.10
N LYS A 577 -38.54 31.66 29.88
CA LYS A 577 -39.35 30.58 29.32
C LYS A 577 -38.91 30.27 27.89
N SER A 578 -38.76 31.29 27.05
CA SER A 578 -38.25 31.12 25.68
C SER A 578 -36.85 30.49 25.67
N LEU A 579 -35.98 30.88 26.60
CA LEU A 579 -34.66 30.27 26.75
C LEU A 579 -34.74 28.79 27.16
N ALA A 580 -35.61 28.44 28.12
CA ALA A 580 -35.82 27.06 28.53
C ALA A 580 -36.38 26.19 27.39
N GLU A 581 -37.29 26.74 26.58
CA GLU A 581 -37.82 26.09 25.38
C GLU A 581 -36.71 25.81 24.35
N LYS A 582 -35.85 26.80 24.05
CA LYS A 582 -34.72 26.61 23.13
C LYS A 582 -33.73 25.55 23.64
N ILE A 583 -33.44 25.53 24.95
CA ILE A 583 -32.61 24.49 25.57
C ILE A 583 -33.27 23.11 25.42
N ASN A 584 -34.59 23.02 25.65
CA ASN A 584 -35.33 21.78 25.47
C ASN A 584 -35.26 21.28 24.02
N LEU A 585 -35.45 22.18 23.03
CA LEU A 585 -35.30 21.87 21.61
C LEU A 585 -33.90 21.33 21.30
N ILE A 586 -32.85 21.98 21.81
CA ILE A 586 -31.46 21.52 21.63
C ILE A 586 -31.25 20.12 22.23
N CYS A 587 -31.87 19.81 23.38
CA CYS A 587 -31.75 18.49 24.02
C CYS A 587 -32.48 17.37 23.26
N ILE A 588 -33.57 17.69 22.56
CA ILE A 588 -34.45 16.70 21.91
C ILE A 588 -34.16 16.57 20.40
N GLU A 589 -33.68 17.62 19.72
CA GLU A 589 -33.37 17.55 18.27
C GLU A 589 -32.23 16.58 17.97
N ILE A 590 -32.56 15.56 17.18
CA ILE A 590 -31.63 14.57 16.64
C ILE A 590 -31.25 14.98 15.21
N GLY A 591 -30.00 15.38 15.00
CA GLY A 591 -29.35 15.22 13.67
C GLY A 591 -29.02 16.47 12.86
N SER A 592 -29.48 17.68 13.20
CA SER A 592 -29.06 18.91 12.51
C SER A 592 -28.46 19.93 13.48
N SER A 593 -27.33 20.51 13.09
CA SER A 593 -26.79 21.71 13.74
C SER A 593 -27.68 22.87 13.27
N ASN A 594 -28.34 23.57 14.19
CA ASN A 594 -29.14 24.75 13.88
C ASN A 594 -28.38 25.98 14.41
N PRO A 595 -27.55 26.64 13.58
CA PRO A 595 -26.64 27.68 14.05
C PRO A 595 -27.38 28.87 14.66
N ASN A 596 -28.56 29.21 14.13
CA ASN A 596 -29.39 30.29 14.66
C ASN A 596 -29.93 29.93 16.05
N LEU A 597 -30.46 28.71 16.22
CA LEU A 597 -30.91 28.23 17.54
C LEU A 597 -29.76 28.23 18.56
N PHE A 598 -28.56 27.82 18.17
CA PHE A 598 -27.40 27.82 19.07
C PHE A 598 -26.94 29.23 19.42
N SER A 599 -26.87 30.13 18.44
CA SER A 599 -26.50 31.54 18.68
C SER A 599 -27.50 32.21 19.62
N GLU A 600 -28.80 32.10 19.33
CA GLU A 600 -29.84 32.71 20.15
C GLU A 600 -29.89 32.13 21.57
N THR A 601 -29.65 30.81 21.70
CA THR A 601 -29.57 30.18 23.03
C THR A 601 -28.35 30.66 23.78
N LEU A 602 -27.19 30.81 23.12
CA LEU A 602 -25.98 31.36 23.74
C LEU A 602 -26.19 32.80 24.21
N ASP A 603 -26.82 33.64 23.40
CA ASP A 603 -27.12 35.02 23.77
C ASP A 603 -28.04 35.09 24.99
N GLY A 604 -29.10 34.27 24.99
CA GLY A 604 -29.98 34.14 26.15
C GLY A 604 -29.27 33.62 27.40
N LEU A 605 -28.41 32.61 27.26
CA LEU A 605 -27.61 32.08 28.36
C LEU A 605 -26.60 33.09 28.91
N ASN A 606 -26.01 33.93 28.06
CA ASN A 606 -25.08 34.97 28.50
C ASN A 606 -25.79 36.06 29.33
N ILE A 607 -27.06 36.36 29.01
CA ILE A 607 -27.85 37.38 29.70
C ILE A 607 -28.47 36.81 30.99
N PHE A 608 -29.04 35.61 30.91
CA PHE A 608 -29.89 35.02 31.96
C PHE A 608 -29.27 33.81 32.68
N GLU A 609 -27.94 33.67 32.65
CA GLU A 609 -27.24 32.51 33.22
C GLU A 609 -27.63 32.27 34.69
N PHE A 610 -27.62 33.34 35.49
CA PHE A 610 -27.85 33.29 36.93
C PHE A 610 -29.30 32.97 37.25
N GLU A 611 -30.23 33.64 36.56
CA GLU A 611 -31.66 33.44 36.71
C GLU A 611 -32.07 32.02 36.30
N LEU A 612 -31.57 31.53 35.17
CA LEU A 612 -31.82 30.16 34.72
C LEU A 612 -31.25 29.15 35.72
N LYS A 613 -30.02 29.36 36.20
CA LYS A 613 -29.41 28.48 37.20
C LYS A 613 -30.23 28.43 38.49
N ASN A 614 -30.75 29.57 38.96
CA ASN A 614 -31.64 29.60 40.12
C ASN A 614 -32.98 28.90 39.83
N LEU A 615 -33.55 29.12 38.64
CA LEU A 615 -34.81 28.52 38.22
C LEU A 615 -34.74 26.99 38.25
N VAL A 616 -33.66 26.41 37.73
CA VAL A 616 -33.51 24.95 37.61
C VAL A 616 -33.01 24.27 38.87
N ASN A 617 -32.34 24.99 39.77
CA ASN A 617 -31.91 24.47 41.07
C ASN A 617 -32.97 24.60 42.17
N THR A 618 -34.02 25.38 41.95
CA THR A 618 -35.13 25.50 42.91
C THR A 618 -35.98 24.21 42.90
N PRO A 619 -36.03 23.45 44.01
CA PRO A 619 -36.54 22.07 44.01
C PRO A 619 -37.97 21.88 43.51
N ASN A 620 -38.83 22.88 43.68
CA ASN A 620 -40.27 22.75 43.41
C ASN A 620 -40.70 23.34 42.06
N ASN A 621 -39.79 23.97 41.31
CA ASN A 621 -40.17 24.67 40.08
C ASN A 621 -40.63 23.72 38.98
N PHE A 622 -39.91 22.61 38.78
CA PHE A 622 -40.31 21.55 37.84
C PHE A 622 -41.70 20.99 38.17
N ARG A 623 -41.97 20.69 39.45
CA ARG A 623 -43.29 20.20 39.89
C ARG A 623 -44.39 21.22 39.66
N LYS A 624 -44.17 22.49 40.06
CA LYS A 624 -45.15 23.57 39.88
C LYS A 624 -45.46 23.82 38.41
N GLY A 625 -44.44 23.88 37.57
CA GLY A 625 -44.61 24.02 36.13
C GLY A 625 -45.41 22.86 35.54
N PHE A 626 -45.09 21.63 35.93
CA PHE A 626 -45.81 20.45 35.46
C PHE A 626 -47.27 20.43 35.94
N LEU A 627 -47.55 20.80 37.19
CA LEU A 627 -48.92 20.96 37.70
C LEU A 627 -49.70 22.00 36.89
N ASN A 628 -49.11 23.18 36.65
CA ASN A 628 -49.75 24.24 35.88
C ASN A 628 -50.06 23.79 34.44
N PHE A 629 -49.18 23.01 33.82
CA PHE A 629 -49.46 22.40 32.51
C PHE A 629 -50.69 21.49 32.56
N LEU A 630 -50.75 20.56 33.53
CA LEU A 630 -51.89 19.65 33.63
C LEU A 630 -53.20 20.38 33.96
N GLN A 631 -53.13 21.48 34.71
CA GLN A 631 -54.29 22.33 35.04
C GLN A 631 -54.76 23.21 33.88
N LYS A 632 -53.94 23.41 32.85
CA LYS A 632 -54.30 24.13 31.63
C LYS A 632 -55.39 23.40 30.83
N GLU A 633 -55.53 22.09 31.02
CA GLU A 633 -56.58 21.31 30.37
C GLU A 633 -57.93 21.49 31.09
N GLU A 634 -58.74 22.41 30.56
CA GLU A 634 -60.03 22.80 31.12
C GLU A 634 -61.04 21.64 31.21
N THR A 635 -60.94 20.63 30.34
CA THR A 635 -61.84 19.47 30.36
C THR A 635 -61.56 18.52 31.53
N VAL A 636 -60.31 18.46 31.99
CA VAL A 636 -59.88 17.59 33.08
C VAL A 636 -60.19 18.22 34.43
N LYS A 637 -60.13 19.56 34.57
CA LYS A 637 -60.37 20.26 35.86
C LYS A 637 -59.57 19.66 37.02
N LEU A 638 -58.27 19.42 36.80
CA LEU A 638 -57.38 18.80 37.79
C LEU A 638 -57.30 19.62 39.08
N LYS A 639 -57.66 19.02 40.21
CA LYS A 639 -57.44 19.62 41.54
C LYS A 639 -56.03 19.33 42.03
N GLU A 640 -55.45 20.23 42.81
CA GLU A 640 -54.07 20.08 43.29
C GLU A 640 -53.85 18.81 44.14
N ASN A 641 -54.86 18.40 44.91
CA ASN A 641 -54.83 17.15 45.69
C ASN A 641 -54.93 15.88 44.83
N GLU A 642 -55.29 15.98 43.56
CA GLU A 642 -55.33 14.86 42.59
C GLU A 642 -54.01 14.71 41.83
N PHE A 643 -53.10 15.68 41.93
CA PHE A 643 -51.86 15.73 41.13
C PHE A 643 -51.01 14.46 41.27
N ASP A 644 -50.79 13.97 42.49
CA ASP A 644 -49.92 12.81 42.70
C ASP A 644 -50.52 11.54 42.09
N SER A 645 -51.86 11.43 42.05
CA SER A 645 -52.57 10.33 41.39
C SER A 645 -52.45 10.41 39.86
N ALA A 646 -52.69 11.60 39.29
CA ALA A 646 -52.55 11.84 37.86
C ALA A 646 -51.11 11.58 37.40
N PHE A 647 -50.13 12.09 38.15
CA PHE A 647 -48.71 11.89 37.86
C PHE A 647 -48.29 10.42 37.91
N GLN A 648 -48.75 9.66 38.92
CA GLN A 648 -48.51 8.21 38.96
C GLN A 648 -49.09 7.47 37.76
N TYR A 649 -50.29 7.86 37.31
CA TYR A 649 -50.90 7.27 36.13
C TYR A 649 -50.09 7.57 34.88
N ILE A 650 -49.76 8.85 34.65
CA ILE A 650 -48.93 9.30 33.51
C ILE A 650 -47.62 8.52 33.49
N THR A 651 -46.89 8.47 34.61
CA THR A 651 -45.61 7.77 34.72
C THR A 651 -45.70 6.26 34.44
N LYS A 652 -46.82 5.60 34.79
CA LYS A 652 -47.01 4.17 34.52
C LYS A 652 -47.39 3.86 33.08
N HIS A 653 -47.98 4.81 32.36
CA HIS A 653 -48.55 4.59 31.03
C HIS A 653 -47.69 5.16 29.89
N LEU A 654 -46.77 6.08 30.19
CA LEU A 654 -45.70 6.46 29.27
C LEU A 654 -44.56 5.44 29.35
N GLN A 655 -44.21 4.83 28.22
CA GLN A 655 -43.12 3.85 28.12
C GLN A 655 -41.73 4.49 27.99
N SER A 656 -41.69 5.76 27.60
CA SER A 656 -40.49 6.56 27.38
C SER A 656 -39.98 7.16 28.70
N GLU A 657 -38.68 7.48 28.77
CA GLU A 657 -38.11 8.17 29.93
C GLU A 657 -38.61 9.62 30.03
N VAL A 658 -38.70 10.17 31.25
CA VAL A 658 -39.23 11.53 31.50
C VAL A 658 -38.52 12.61 30.68
N GLY A 659 -37.22 12.44 30.41
CA GLY A 659 -36.43 13.38 29.61
C GLY A 659 -36.83 13.50 28.14
N ILE A 660 -37.59 12.53 27.61
CA ILE A 660 -38.06 12.49 26.22
C ILE A 660 -39.58 12.59 26.09
N TRP A 661 -40.31 12.78 27.21
CA TRP A 661 -41.75 13.02 27.15
C TRP A 661 -42.05 14.31 26.40
N ASN A 662 -43.03 14.28 25.50
CA ASN A 662 -43.56 15.48 24.88
C ASN A 662 -44.94 15.85 25.47
N GLU A 663 -45.36 17.10 25.24
CA GLU A 663 -46.60 17.63 25.80
C GLU A 663 -47.84 16.84 25.35
N ALA A 664 -47.87 16.37 24.10
CA ALA A 664 -49.01 15.65 23.54
C ALA A 664 -49.22 14.27 24.16
N GLU A 665 -48.13 13.52 24.40
CA GLU A 665 -48.18 12.22 25.06
C GLU A 665 -48.67 12.34 26.51
N VAL A 666 -48.15 13.34 27.24
CA VAL A 666 -48.56 13.61 28.63
C VAL A 666 -50.01 14.05 28.68
N HIS A 667 -50.44 14.92 27.77
CA HIS A 667 -51.83 15.37 27.66
C HIS A 667 -52.79 14.21 27.40
N THR A 668 -52.45 13.33 26.45
CA THR A 668 -53.24 12.12 26.15
C THR A 668 -53.34 11.20 27.37
N ALA A 669 -52.24 11.01 28.10
CA ALA A 669 -52.23 10.21 29.32
C ALA A 669 -53.08 10.84 30.45
N LEU A 670 -53.08 12.17 30.57
CA LEU A 670 -53.91 12.90 31.53
C LEU A 670 -55.42 12.73 31.23
N LEU A 671 -55.83 12.81 29.96
CA LEU A 671 -57.22 12.58 29.56
C LEU A 671 -57.67 11.15 29.89
N ARG A 672 -56.82 10.14 29.58
CA ARG A 672 -57.09 8.74 29.91
C ARG A 672 -57.20 8.50 31.41
N TRP A 673 -56.35 9.15 32.21
CA TRP A 673 -56.45 9.12 33.66
C TRP A 673 -57.82 9.62 34.13
N ARG A 674 -58.28 10.79 33.67
CA ARG A 674 -59.56 11.35 34.10
C ARG A 674 -60.74 10.44 33.74
N LEU A 675 -60.73 9.86 32.54
CA LEU A 675 -61.72 8.85 32.13
C LEU A 675 -61.74 7.64 33.07
N SER A 676 -60.56 7.15 33.48
CA SER A 676 -60.45 6.01 34.42
C SER A 676 -60.92 6.32 35.85
N THR A 677 -61.10 7.59 36.21
CA THR A 677 -61.53 8.03 37.55
C THR A 677 -63.01 8.44 37.62
N THR A 678 -63.74 8.41 36.51
CA THR A 678 -65.17 8.79 36.46
C THR A 678 -66.05 7.55 36.75
N PRO A 679 -66.94 7.56 37.76
CA PRO A 679 -67.80 6.40 38.06
C PRO A 679 -68.83 6.14 36.94
N GLU A 680 -69.03 4.88 36.56
CA GLU A 680 -70.13 4.47 35.67
C GLU A 680 -71.50 4.67 36.34
N VAL A 681 -72.43 5.33 35.64
CA VAL A 681 -73.83 5.45 36.04
C VAL A 681 -74.57 4.18 35.60
N HIS A 682 -74.98 3.34 36.57
CA HIS A 682 -75.85 2.19 36.32
C HIS A 682 -77.26 2.62 35.90
N SER A 683 -77.82 1.96 34.89
CA SER A 683 -79.26 1.94 34.60
C SER A 683 -79.65 0.53 34.17
N GLU A 684 -80.78 0.07 34.72
CA GLU A 684 -81.26 -1.31 34.88
C GLU A 684 -81.56 -2.09 33.59
N GLU A 685 -81.23 -3.39 33.55
CA GLU A 685 -81.79 -4.43 32.66
C GLU A 685 -83.08 -5.03 33.26
N PRO A 686 -84.02 -5.59 32.47
CA PRO A 686 -84.05 -7.06 32.20
C PRO A 686 -84.67 -7.44 30.80
N LEU A 687 -84.65 -8.65 30.21
CA LEU A 687 -84.25 -10.04 30.53
C LEU A 687 -84.35 -10.86 29.21
N SER A 688 -83.44 -11.81 28.94
CA SER A 688 -83.79 -13.23 28.65
C SER A 688 -82.54 -14.11 28.43
N ASP A 689 -82.34 -14.98 29.41
CA ASP A 689 -81.52 -16.22 29.41
C ASP A 689 -82.24 -17.33 28.58
N PRO A 690 -81.68 -18.54 28.31
CA PRO A 690 -80.53 -19.18 28.98
C PRO A 690 -79.51 -19.93 28.07
N THR A 691 -78.29 -20.15 28.60
CA THR A 691 -77.70 -21.46 29.00
C THR A 691 -76.19 -21.62 28.69
N GLN A 692 -75.47 -22.09 29.72
CA GLN A 692 -74.13 -22.75 29.80
C GLN A 692 -72.86 -21.89 30.03
N ALA A 693 -72.41 -21.89 31.28
CA ALA A 693 -71.02 -21.63 31.74
C ALA A 693 -70.05 -22.74 31.24
N PRO A 694 -68.69 -22.59 31.21
CA PRO A 694 -67.88 -21.74 32.11
C PRO A 694 -66.62 -21.06 31.51
N SER A 695 -66.03 -20.16 32.32
CA SER A 695 -64.57 -19.99 32.59
C SER A 695 -64.03 -18.58 32.39
N VAL A 696 -63.54 -18.04 33.51
CA VAL A 696 -62.77 -16.80 33.68
C VAL A 696 -61.52 -16.83 32.79
N VAL A 697 -61.27 -15.76 32.03
CA VAL A 697 -60.00 -15.53 31.32
C VAL A 697 -59.38 -14.24 31.84
N HIS A 698 -58.22 -14.38 32.49
CA HIS A 698 -57.37 -13.30 32.96
C HIS A 698 -56.83 -12.42 31.80
N PRO A 699 -56.51 -11.13 32.03
CA PRO A 699 -55.73 -10.32 31.09
C PRO A 699 -54.29 -10.85 30.96
N PRO A 700 -53.62 -10.68 29.80
CA PRO A 700 -52.39 -11.39 29.47
C PRO A 700 -51.15 -10.83 30.19
N SER A 701 -50.37 -11.77 30.74
CA SER A 701 -48.98 -11.61 31.19
C SER A 701 -48.04 -11.17 30.03
N PRO A 702 -46.80 -10.71 30.31
CA PRO A 702 -45.82 -10.32 29.28
C PRO A 702 -45.67 -11.44 28.24
N PHE A 703 -45.61 -11.07 26.96
CA PHE A 703 -45.50 -12.02 25.84
C PHE A 703 -44.43 -13.07 26.13
N SER A 704 -44.83 -14.34 26.27
CA SER A 704 -43.85 -15.42 26.39
C SER A 704 -43.11 -15.55 25.06
N GLU A 705 -41.78 -15.65 25.11
CA GLU A 705 -40.91 -15.99 23.97
C GLU A 705 -41.47 -17.18 23.16
N GLN A 706 -42.11 -18.14 23.83
CA GLN A 706 -42.79 -19.27 23.19
C GLN A 706 -44.00 -18.86 22.34
N ARG A 707 -44.80 -17.88 22.77
CA ARG A 707 -45.97 -17.40 22.01
C ARG A 707 -45.53 -16.61 20.78
N LYS A 708 -44.47 -15.80 20.90
CA LYS A 708 -43.82 -15.11 19.78
C LYS A 708 -43.25 -16.10 18.75
N LYS A 709 -42.57 -17.15 19.22
CA LYS A 709 -42.01 -18.19 18.35
C LYS A 709 -43.09 -18.96 17.59
N LYS A 710 -44.16 -19.40 18.27
CA LYS A 710 -45.31 -20.05 17.62
C LYS A 710 -46.01 -19.16 16.58
N ALA A 711 -46.11 -17.86 16.86
CA ALA A 711 -46.66 -16.91 15.89
C ALA A 711 -45.77 -16.78 14.65
N LEU A 712 -44.44 -16.71 14.82
CA LEU A 712 -43.49 -16.72 13.71
C LEU A 712 -43.56 -18.01 12.89
N ASP A 713 -43.62 -19.16 13.55
CA ASP A 713 -43.73 -20.46 12.88
C ASP A 713 -45.02 -20.54 12.06
N LYS A 714 -46.12 -19.98 12.58
CA LYS A 714 -47.39 -19.90 11.86
C LYS A 714 -47.29 -18.97 10.64
N VAL A 715 -46.67 -17.79 10.77
CA VAL A 715 -46.45 -16.87 9.64
C VAL A 715 -45.59 -17.53 8.55
N ASN A 716 -44.52 -18.21 8.95
CA ASN A 716 -43.62 -18.91 8.02
C ASN A 716 -44.28 -20.14 7.34
N SER A 717 -45.37 -20.66 7.89
CA SER A 717 -46.12 -21.79 7.32
C SER A 717 -47.20 -21.38 6.31
N ILE A 718 -47.45 -20.07 6.12
CA ILE A 718 -48.45 -19.56 5.19
C ILE A 718 -47.88 -19.64 3.77
N ASN A 719 -48.44 -20.53 2.96
CA ASN A 719 -48.03 -20.74 1.57
C ASN A 719 -49.01 -20.10 0.57
N GLU A 720 -50.18 -19.66 1.03
CA GLU A 720 -51.20 -19.01 0.19
C GLU A 720 -51.39 -17.53 0.54
N VAL A 721 -51.32 -16.66 -0.48
CA VAL A 721 -51.41 -15.20 -0.32
C VAL A 721 -52.76 -14.76 0.28
N HIS A 722 -53.84 -15.52 0.05
CA HIS A 722 -55.16 -15.19 0.58
C HIS A 722 -55.21 -15.26 2.12
N GLU A 723 -54.55 -16.26 2.72
CA GLU A 723 -54.48 -16.40 4.19
C GLU A 723 -53.66 -15.27 4.82
N ALA A 724 -52.57 -14.86 4.18
CA ALA A 724 -51.76 -13.73 4.64
C ALA A 724 -52.54 -12.42 4.62
N LYS A 725 -53.33 -12.17 3.55
CA LYS A 725 -54.18 -10.99 3.45
C LYS A 725 -55.30 -10.98 4.50
N ASP A 726 -55.93 -12.13 4.77
CA ASP A 726 -56.98 -12.21 5.79
C ASP A 726 -56.43 -11.92 7.20
N ILE A 727 -55.21 -12.37 7.50
CA ILE A 727 -54.52 -12.04 8.76
C ILE A 727 -54.17 -10.55 8.83
N LEU A 728 -53.61 -9.96 7.78
CA LEU A 728 -53.30 -8.53 7.75
C LEU A 728 -54.56 -7.68 7.89
N GLN A 729 -55.68 -8.08 7.27
CA GLN A 729 -56.94 -7.35 7.38
C GLN A 729 -57.53 -7.45 8.79
N ARG A 730 -57.39 -8.60 9.46
CA ARG A 730 -57.73 -8.73 10.89
C ARG A 730 -56.84 -7.86 11.76
N LEU A 731 -55.54 -7.75 11.45
CA LEU A 731 -54.59 -6.90 12.17
C LEU A 731 -54.88 -5.41 11.98
N VAL A 732 -55.29 -4.99 10.78
CA VAL A 732 -55.76 -3.62 10.50
C VAL A 732 -57.01 -3.31 11.31
N ASN A 733 -57.97 -4.24 11.40
CA ASN A 733 -59.19 -4.06 12.18
C ASN A 733 -58.97 -3.98 13.69
N LEU A 734 -57.75 -4.27 14.20
CA LEU A 734 -57.39 -4.05 15.61
C LEU A 734 -57.05 -2.59 15.92
N GLY A 735 -56.80 -1.74 14.92
CA GLY A 735 -56.67 -0.29 15.08
C GLY A 735 -55.42 0.20 15.84
N TYR A 736 -54.34 -0.58 15.89
CA TYR A 736 -53.08 -0.15 16.48
C TYR A 736 -52.22 0.61 15.46
N ASP A 737 -51.96 1.90 15.70
CA ASP A 737 -51.19 2.77 14.79
C ASP A 737 -49.84 2.16 14.38
N SER A 738 -49.09 1.56 15.32
CA SER A 738 -47.82 0.87 15.00
C SER A 738 -47.94 -0.28 13.99
N ILE A 739 -49.08 -0.99 13.96
CA ILE A 739 -49.33 -2.06 12.98
C ILE A 739 -49.76 -1.45 11.65
N LEU A 740 -50.60 -0.41 11.69
CA LEU A 740 -51.03 0.33 10.50
C LEU A 740 -49.83 0.97 9.79
N ASP A 741 -48.92 1.60 10.54
CA ASP A 741 -47.69 2.22 10.03
C ASP A 741 -46.73 1.19 9.42
N ILE A 742 -46.61 0.00 10.00
CA ILE A 742 -45.76 -1.08 9.43
C ILE A 742 -46.33 -1.57 8.10
N ILE A 743 -47.66 -1.66 7.98
CA ILE A 743 -48.34 -2.10 6.75
C ILE A 743 -48.32 -1.01 5.67
N LEU A 744 -48.36 0.28 6.05
CA LEU A 744 -48.35 1.40 5.10
C LEU A 744 -46.95 1.76 4.58
N ASN A 745 -45.89 1.46 5.36
CA ASN A 745 -44.50 1.78 5.02
C ASN A 745 -43.74 0.63 4.30
N ASN A 746 -44.43 -0.46 3.94
CA ASN A 746 -43.91 -1.57 3.13
C ASN A 746 -44.92 -1.94 2.04
#